data_AF-A0A8J8HP79-F1
#
_entry.id   AF-A0A8J8HP79-F1
#
_cell.length_a   1.000
_cell.length_b   1.000
_cell.length_c   1.000
_cell.angle_alpha   90.00
_cell.angle_beta   90.00
_cell.angle_gamma   90.00
#
_symmetry.space_group_name_H-M   'P 1'
#
loop_
_entity.id
_entity.type
_entity.pdbx_description
1 polymer ?
#
loop_
_entity_poly.entity_id
_entity_poly.type
_entity_poly.pdbx_seq_one_letter_code
_entity_poly.pdbx_strand_id
1 'polypeptide(L)'
;MLSDLLKKAGGDLELTMLELGALPIDSKSEPFHALLDQWAKSKVVAFEPDAELCSELNRKAPRGVRYYPTAVAKRRETRPFYETVHSMCGSLFPPDERYADLFHNLDVMRLKKTSSIDTVPLDEFVEEQAIGCVDFIKMDIQGAELEALQGAAAVLQDVLFIVCEVEFVPLYLGQPLFGDVDAFLRSRGFTFHKFIGGAGRTVKPLVFNNDTNHLNQQMWADAIFIRDLFHLDALTSDQLQKMAIFLALYGSPDVALFLLNEHDRRTGTKLGEPYLQALTRPALHGEAVQGPPKVIHTMVDGVKIVVPDSLDLITTYVLSEQQDWFEDDIKFLRRLLQPGQRVIDIGANYGTYTLSMAKTVGPTGCVWAFEPASTTAGFLAESMAVNHVSNVVLERSALSKARGTACLSLNANSELNALTQDPQHAGATEVVKLVTLDDCMNENDWLNIEFIKIDAEGEESNILEGGKHFFDRLSPLIQYEIRAGDTVHMELIHHFTALGYDSYRLVPGLNVLVPIDAESMEDGYLLNLYCCKQDRARSLAGQGFLVPAAAFGGPAPSGAGSEEAVGRTASGRTHDWRSSLAVLPYGAQLLESWKATAAAGNSVEVEAALAQYAVCQDPSLPLTERVSSLEKSFRALRALCERDPSNMRLASLARVARDFGYRACAVQALQQLLDRIVHRNRLELDEPFLAPGGRFDLLATGPSVDNWMLAAILEEIERLGSYSSYYTGTTALPRLEKIRALGFGSAEMGRRLSLVQQRFGLPGSPSEPPAKTSPIRPFPPSVDLRETRYGRMLVPVGGQPGAPSMAGTGELSQEEFQLFSQFVGIGSIVLDVGASVGTRTVPLAQLAGSGGVVVAFEPQPVLYKNLCANLVLNSIPNAVTYAMALGPCTGECQLRALGDSQSGDLDGRTGDDAEEGEVVPLGRLDDFQLDRVDFIRLDVGGDEAAVLEGAAETIKRCRPIMYIKNDHAEKSADLIQRLFEMDYRLWWHAPPQSAVGSPSPRACSISMLAIHRDMRPITGLKPITTASDAWL
;
A
#
# COMPACT_ATOMS: atom_id res chain seq x y z
N MET A 1 1.71 -26.12 -24.72
CA MET A 1 2.18 -25.16 -25.75
C MET A 1 3.38 -25.66 -26.55
N LEU A 2 4.62 -25.63 -26.02
CA LEU A 2 5.79 -26.10 -26.79
C LEU A 2 5.66 -27.57 -27.23
N SER A 3 5.15 -28.42 -26.33
CA SER A 3 4.72 -29.80 -26.65
C SER A 3 3.82 -29.86 -27.89
N ASP A 4 2.80 -29.00 -27.97
CA ASP A 4 1.85 -28.99 -29.08
C ASP A 4 2.49 -28.54 -30.40
N LEU A 5 3.42 -27.58 -30.34
CA LEU A 5 4.17 -27.12 -31.51
C LEU A 5 5.04 -28.25 -32.07
N LEU A 6 5.76 -28.95 -31.20
CA LEU A 6 6.63 -30.07 -31.58
C LEU A 6 5.83 -31.25 -32.14
N LYS A 7 4.71 -31.61 -31.50
CA LYS A 7 3.81 -32.67 -32.00
C LYS A 7 3.20 -32.31 -33.36
N LYS A 8 2.80 -31.05 -33.58
CA LYS A 8 2.27 -30.57 -34.87
C LYS A 8 3.32 -30.61 -35.99
N ALA A 9 4.59 -30.41 -35.65
CA ALA A 9 5.71 -30.55 -36.58
C ALA A 9 6.09 -32.01 -36.86
N GLY A 10 5.36 -32.99 -36.31
CA GLY A 10 5.61 -34.42 -36.50
C GLY A 10 6.66 -35.01 -35.56
N GLY A 11 7.06 -34.29 -34.50
CA GLY A 11 8.01 -34.78 -33.50
C GLY A 11 7.35 -35.72 -32.50
N ASP A 12 7.71 -37.01 -32.55
CA ASP A 12 7.41 -38.00 -31.50
C ASP A 12 8.69 -38.25 -30.69
N LEU A 13 8.93 -37.39 -29.69
CA LEU A 13 10.12 -37.45 -28.84
C LEU A 13 9.96 -38.50 -27.73
N GLU A 14 11.07 -39.14 -27.37
CA GLU A 14 11.19 -40.03 -26.22
C GLU A 14 12.21 -39.43 -25.24
N LEU A 15 11.77 -39.14 -24.01
CA LEU A 15 12.59 -38.55 -22.96
C LEU A 15 12.91 -39.60 -21.89
N THR A 16 14.18 -39.80 -21.59
CA THR A 16 14.63 -40.61 -20.44
C THR A 16 15.17 -39.70 -19.36
N MET A 17 14.53 -39.71 -18.19
CA MET A 17 14.82 -38.80 -17.08
C MET A 17 15.19 -39.59 -15.83
N LEU A 18 16.22 -39.15 -15.10
CA LEU A 18 16.63 -39.75 -13.84
C LEU A 18 16.28 -38.83 -12.66
N GLU A 19 15.80 -39.42 -11.57
CA GLU A 19 15.46 -38.74 -10.33
C GLU A 19 16.19 -39.42 -9.15
N LEU A 20 17.27 -38.80 -8.68
CA LEU A 20 18.06 -39.29 -7.57
C LEU A 20 17.58 -38.60 -6.29
N GLY A 21 17.12 -39.37 -5.31
CA GLY A 21 16.51 -38.85 -4.08
C GLY A 21 15.01 -38.60 -4.25
N ALA A 22 14.25 -39.67 -4.49
CA ALA A 22 12.82 -39.60 -4.81
C ALA A 22 11.90 -39.66 -3.56
N LEU A 23 12.38 -39.17 -2.42
CA LEU A 23 11.63 -39.14 -1.18
C LEU A 23 10.46 -38.15 -1.33
N PRO A 24 9.18 -38.56 -1.15
CA PRO A 24 8.06 -37.64 -1.27
C PRO A 24 8.01 -36.69 -0.06
N ILE A 25 8.25 -35.41 -0.31
CA ILE A 25 8.10 -34.34 0.66
C ILE A 25 6.98 -33.43 0.13
N ASP A 26 5.91 -33.25 0.91
CA ASP A 26 4.80 -32.33 0.62
C ASP A 26 3.88 -32.63 -0.57
N SER A 27 3.52 -33.89 -0.86
CA SER A 27 2.42 -34.28 -1.80
C SER A 27 2.45 -33.72 -3.24
N LYS A 28 3.43 -32.89 -3.59
CA LYS A 28 3.59 -32.22 -4.89
C LYS A 28 4.52 -33.06 -5.77
N SER A 29 4.11 -33.25 -7.02
CA SER A 29 4.93 -33.93 -8.03
C SER A 29 5.97 -32.98 -8.61
N GLU A 30 7.15 -33.51 -8.95
CA GLU A 30 8.19 -32.77 -9.65
C GLU A 30 7.70 -32.28 -11.05
N PRO A 31 8.06 -31.07 -11.51
CA PRO A 31 7.54 -30.50 -12.75
C PRO A 31 7.79 -31.37 -14.00
N PHE A 32 8.91 -32.09 -14.06
CA PHE A 32 9.28 -32.90 -15.22
C PHE A 32 8.46 -34.20 -15.36
N HIS A 33 7.76 -34.64 -14.29
CA HIS A 33 6.84 -35.77 -14.38
C HIS A 33 5.68 -35.47 -15.34
N ALA A 34 5.26 -34.20 -15.45
CA ALA A 34 4.21 -33.78 -16.39
C ALA A 34 4.58 -34.02 -17.87
N LEU A 35 5.85 -34.25 -18.20
CA LEU A 35 6.29 -34.58 -19.55
C LEU A 35 5.85 -35.99 -19.97
N LEU A 36 5.57 -36.90 -19.02
CA LEU A 36 5.09 -38.25 -19.29
C LEU A 36 3.67 -38.26 -19.89
N ASP A 37 2.83 -37.30 -19.49
CA ASP A 37 1.49 -37.10 -20.05
C ASP A 37 1.55 -36.58 -21.50
N GLN A 38 2.66 -35.91 -21.84
CA GLN A 38 2.86 -35.33 -23.16
C GLN A 38 3.47 -36.34 -24.13
N TRP A 39 4.44 -37.14 -23.70
CA TRP A 39 5.14 -38.11 -24.54
C TRP A 39 5.09 -39.50 -23.91
N ALA A 40 4.15 -40.32 -24.37
CA ALA A 40 3.78 -41.58 -23.74
C ALA A 40 4.85 -42.69 -23.76
N LYS A 41 5.94 -42.50 -24.53
CA LYS A 41 7.12 -43.37 -24.57
C LYS A 41 8.22 -42.95 -23.59
N SER A 42 8.13 -41.73 -23.07
CA SER A 42 9.08 -41.20 -22.09
C SER A 42 8.99 -41.97 -20.77
N LYS A 43 10.08 -41.94 -20.01
CA LYS A 43 10.20 -42.65 -18.74
C LYS A 43 11.00 -41.87 -17.71
N VAL A 44 10.63 -42.04 -16.44
CA VAL A 44 11.37 -41.59 -15.26
C VAL A 44 11.91 -42.82 -14.53
N VAL A 45 13.22 -42.83 -14.29
CA VAL A 45 13.88 -43.82 -13.44
C VAL A 45 14.31 -43.11 -12.15
N ALA A 46 13.61 -43.45 -11.07
CA ALA A 46 13.74 -42.81 -9.78
C ALA A 46 14.48 -43.72 -8.78
N PHE A 47 15.25 -43.13 -7.87
CA PHE A 47 16.05 -43.83 -6.87
C PHE A 47 15.59 -43.44 -5.47
N GLU A 48 15.15 -44.44 -4.70
CA GLU A 48 14.77 -44.31 -3.29
C GLU A 48 15.41 -45.48 -2.54
N PRO A 49 16.50 -45.28 -1.79
CA PRO A 49 17.26 -46.37 -1.18
C PRO A 49 16.49 -47.20 -0.14
N ASP A 50 15.44 -46.65 0.50
CA ASP A 50 14.61 -47.42 1.42
C ASP A 50 13.75 -48.43 0.64
N ALA A 51 14.02 -49.73 0.85
CA ALA A 51 13.37 -50.80 0.11
C ALA A 51 11.86 -50.92 0.38
N GLU A 52 11.40 -50.59 1.59
CA GLU A 52 9.98 -50.64 1.94
C GLU A 52 9.24 -49.46 1.29
N LEU A 53 9.80 -48.25 1.41
CA LEU A 53 9.24 -47.06 0.79
C LEU A 53 9.25 -47.16 -0.74
N CYS A 54 10.36 -47.60 -1.33
CA CYS A 54 10.46 -47.82 -2.77
C CYS A 54 9.39 -48.82 -3.29
N SER A 55 9.11 -49.87 -2.52
CA SER A 55 8.04 -50.82 -2.83
C SER A 55 6.65 -50.18 -2.76
N GLU A 56 6.43 -49.24 -1.83
CA GLU A 56 5.21 -48.46 -1.74
C GLU A 56 5.06 -47.48 -2.92
N LEU A 57 6.13 -46.75 -3.25
CA LEU A 57 6.16 -45.81 -4.37
C LEU A 57 5.87 -46.50 -5.69
N ASN A 58 6.47 -47.66 -5.94
CA ASN A 58 6.18 -48.46 -7.13
C ASN A 58 4.73 -48.94 -7.21
N ARG A 59 4.05 -49.17 -6.08
CA ARG A 59 2.63 -49.56 -6.08
C ARG A 59 1.72 -48.40 -6.49
N LYS A 60 2.14 -47.16 -6.22
CA LYS A 60 1.42 -45.92 -6.54
C LYS A 60 2.01 -45.20 -7.76
N ALA A 61 2.98 -45.80 -8.44
CA ALA A 61 3.76 -45.13 -9.47
C ALA A 61 2.88 -44.72 -10.66
N PRO A 62 2.99 -43.45 -11.12
CA PRO A 62 2.38 -43.02 -12.37
C PRO A 62 2.91 -43.82 -13.56
N ARG A 63 2.16 -43.81 -14.66
CA ARG A 63 2.60 -44.43 -15.91
C ARG A 63 3.95 -43.85 -16.34
N GLY A 64 4.90 -44.73 -16.64
CA GLY A 64 6.23 -44.33 -17.12
C GLY A 64 7.23 -44.03 -16.01
N VAL A 65 6.85 -44.12 -14.73
CA VAL A 65 7.75 -43.96 -13.58
C VAL A 65 8.09 -45.33 -13.00
N ARG A 66 9.37 -45.53 -12.64
CA ARG A 66 9.81 -46.71 -11.88
C ARG A 66 10.84 -46.32 -10.83
N TYR A 67 10.60 -46.75 -9.60
CA TYR A 67 11.48 -46.51 -8.46
C TYR A 67 12.38 -47.72 -8.21
N TYR A 68 13.63 -47.47 -7.82
CA TYR A 68 14.63 -48.50 -7.55
C TYR A 68 15.21 -48.34 -6.13
N PRO A 69 15.32 -49.43 -5.35
CA PRO A 69 15.84 -49.44 -3.98
C PRO A 69 17.37 -49.38 -3.96
N THR A 70 17.93 -48.33 -4.56
CA THR A 70 19.34 -48.26 -4.92
C THR A 70 19.89 -46.87 -4.59
N ALA A 71 20.97 -46.82 -3.81
CA ALA A 71 21.76 -45.60 -3.67
C ALA A 71 22.80 -45.47 -4.78
N VAL A 72 22.92 -44.28 -5.36
CA VAL A 72 23.88 -44.00 -6.44
C VAL A 72 25.08 -43.26 -5.86
N ALA A 73 26.29 -43.68 -6.22
CA ALA A 73 27.54 -43.01 -5.84
C ALA A 73 28.63 -43.25 -6.89
N LYS A 74 29.88 -42.95 -6.55
CA LYS A 74 31.02 -43.09 -7.47
C LYS A 74 31.41 -44.54 -7.77
N ARG A 75 31.22 -45.45 -6.80
CA ARG A 75 31.72 -46.83 -6.83
C ARG A 75 30.68 -47.79 -6.29
N ARG A 76 30.82 -49.05 -6.70
CA ARG A 76 30.09 -50.15 -6.09
C ARG A 76 30.78 -50.56 -4.81
N GLU A 77 30.14 -50.25 -3.69
CA GLU A 77 30.66 -50.56 -2.36
C GLU A 77 29.55 -50.53 -1.33
N THR A 78 29.77 -51.21 -0.21
CA THR A 78 28.96 -51.04 1.00
C THR A 78 29.64 -50.00 1.87
N ARG A 79 28.94 -48.91 2.23
CA ARG A 79 29.49 -47.84 3.07
C ARG A 79 28.48 -47.32 4.09
N PRO A 80 28.93 -46.55 5.11
CA PRO A 80 28.03 -45.97 6.09
C PRO A 80 27.05 -44.98 5.45
N PHE A 81 25.79 -45.04 5.88
CA PHE A 81 24.74 -44.05 5.65
C PHE A 81 24.38 -43.41 6.99
N TYR A 82 24.39 -42.07 7.02
CA TYR A 82 24.17 -41.31 8.25
C TYR A 82 22.72 -40.84 8.26
N GLU A 83 21.89 -41.53 9.04
CA GLU A 83 20.49 -41.17 9.23
C GLU A 83 20.39 -40.10 10.31
N THR A 84 19.77 -38.98 9.96
CA THR A 84 19.61 -37.82 10.84
C THR A 84 18.24 -37.81 11.52
N VAL A 85 17.97 -36.82 12.37
CA VAL A 85 16.70 -36.70 13.10
C VAL A 85 15.51 -36.67 12.13
N HIS A 86 15.63 -35.92 11.04
CA HIS A 86 14.66 -35.92 9.95
C HIS A 86 15.18 -36.73 8.76
N SER A 87 14.41 -37.68 8.26
CA SER A 87 14.86 -38.63 7.22
C SER A 87 15.27 -37.95 5.90
N MET A 88 14.74 -36.76 5.62
CA MET A 88 15.12 -35.96 4.43
C MET A 88 16.59 -35.50 4.44
N CYS A 89 17.24 -35.46 5.60
CA CYS A 89 18.63 -35.01 5.73
C CYS A 89 19.61 -36.20 5.87
N GLY A 90 19.24 -37.38 5.38
CA GLY A 90 20.11 -38.56 5.39
C GLY A 90 21.17 -38.47 4.30
N SER A 91 22.43 -38.79 4.61
CA SER A 91 23.55 -38.59 3.67
C SER A 91 24.59 -39.72 3.71
N LEU A 92 25.38 -39.85 2.63
CA LEU A 92 26.62 -40.64 2.60
C LEU A 92 27.79 -39.97 3.32
N PHE A 93 27.61 -38.72 3.77
CA PHE A 93 28.57 -37.94 4.54
C PHE A 93 28.07 -37.75 5.98
N PRO A 94 28.96 -37.74 7.00
CA PRO A 94 28.57 -37.49 8.38
C PRO A 94 28.09 -36.04 8.54
N PRO A 95 26.96 -35.75 9.22
CA PRO A 95 26.50 -34.38 9.46
C PRO A 95 27.47 -33.61 10.37
N ASP A 96 27.69 -32.33 10.06
CA ASP A 96 28.48 -31.43 10.92
C ASP A 96 27.56 -30.72 11.92
N GLU A 97 27.42 -31.31 13.11
CA GLU A 97 26.51 -30.81 14.15
C GLU A 97 26.83 -29.40 14.65
N ARG A 98 28.02 -28.85 14.35
CA ARG A 98 28.35 -27.46 14.67
C ARG A 98 27.41 -26.47 13.96
N TYR A 99 26.90 -26.82 12.77
CA TYR A 99 25.91 -26.01 12.07
C TYR A 99 24.54 -26.09 12.75
N ALA A 100 24.15 -27.25 13.29
CA ALA A 100 22.94 -27.40 14.10
C ALA A 100 23.00 -26.55 15.39
N ASP A 101 24.18 -26.46 16.00
CA ASP A 101 24.40 -25.62 17.18
C ASP A 101 24.36 -24.11 16.83
N LEU A 102 24.87 -23.73 15.66
CA LEU A 102 25.03 -22.33 15.27
C LEU A 102 23.78 -21.71 14.65
N PHE A 103 22.98 -22.46 13.89
CA PHE A 103 21.83 -21.94 13.15
C PHE A 103 20.50 -22.44 13.70
N HIS A 104 19.44 -21.63 13.55
CA HIS A 104 18.08 -22.06 13.88
C HIS A 104 17.59 -23.17 12.93
N ASN A 105 16.72 -24.06 13.41
CA ASN A 105 16.07 -25.15 12.65
C ASN A 105 16.99 -26.10 11.86
N LEU A 106 18.27 -26.19 12.24
CA LEU A 106 19.18 -27.22 11.74
C LEU A 106 19.34 -28.41 12.70
N ASP A 107 18.64 -28.42 13.85
CA ASP A 107 18.63 -29.58 14.75
C ASP A 107 18.10 -30.87 14.08
N VAL A 108 17.36 -30.73 12.97
CA VAL A 108 16.88 -31.83 12.11
C VAL A 108 18.00 -32.65 11.47
N MET A 109 19.20 -32.07 11.28
CA MET A 109 20.34 -32.74 10.67
C MET A 109 21.22 -33.49 11.69
N ARG A 110 20.89 -33.46 12.98
CA ARG A 110 21.68 -34.17 13.99
C ARG A 110 21.67 -35.67 13.74
N LEU A 111 22.79 -36.33 14.01
CA LEU A 111 22.91 -37.75 13.76
C LEU A 111 21.96 -38.54 14.68
N LYS A 112 21.10 -39.36 14.09
CA LYS A 112 20.19 -40.26 14.81
C LYS A 112 20.79 -41.65 14.94
N LYS A 113 21.26 -42.23 13.83
CA LYS A 113 21.99 -43.50 13.80
C LYS A 113 22.78 -43.62 12.51
N THR A 114 23.71 -44.58 12.47
CA THR A 114 24.45 -44.94 11.26
C THR A 114 24.04 -46.35 10.84
N SER A 115 23.64 -46.50 9.57
CA SER A 115 23.35 -47.77 8.93
C SER A 115 24.37 -48.04 7.81
N SER A 116 24.31 -49.22 7.20
CA SER A 116 25.10 -49.56 6.02
C SER A 116 24.22 -49.53 4.77
N ILE A 117 24.73 -48.94 3.69
CA ILE A 117 24.05 -48.89 2.41
C ILE A 117 24.97 -49.38 1.29
N ASP A 118 24.40 -50.11 0.34
CA ASP A 118 25.10 -50.49 -0.88
C ASP A 118 24.90 -49.39 -1.93
N THR A 119 26.00 -48.95 -2.54
CA THR A 119 25.98 -47.96 -3.61
C THR A 119 26.31 -48.58 -4.96
N VAL A 120 25.86 -47.95 -6.03
CA VAL A 120 26.19 -48.33 -7.41
C VAL A 120 26.60 -47.10 -8.24
N PRO A 121 27.58 -47.21 -9.16
CA PRO A 121 27.83 -46.19 -10.17
C PRO A 121 26.64 -46.07 -11.12
N LEU A 122 26.27 -44.84 -11.49
CA LEU A 122 25.14 -44.62 -12.38
C LEU A 122 25.35 -45.27 -13.76
N ASP A 123 26.60 -45.26 -14.26
CA ASP A 123 26.97 -45.93 -15.51
C ASP A 123 26.67 -47.44 -15.46
N GLU A 124 27.11 -48.13 -14.39
CA GLU A 124 26.85 -49.57 -14.20
C GLU A 124 25.34 -49.84 -14.11
N PHE A 125 24.61 -49.03 -13.35
CA PHE A 125 23.17 -49.21 -13.17
C PHE A 125 22.39 -49.03 -14.48
N VAL A 126 22.72 -48.00 -15.26
CA VAL A 126 22.08 -47.72 -16.56
C VAL A 126 22.32 -48.87 -17.55
N GLU A 127 23.51 -49.45 -17.54
CA GLU A 127 23.86 -50.62 -18.34
C GLU A 127 23.10 -51.87 -17.88
N GLU A 128 23.12 -52.19 -16.58
CA GLU A 128 22.47 -53.37 -15.99
C GLU A 128 20.95 -53.38 -16.20
N GLN A 129 20.32 -52.21 -16.08
CA GLN A 129 18.87 -52.05 -16.26
C GLN A 129 18.47 -51.81 -17.72
N ALA A 130 19.44 -51.78 -18.65
CA ALA A 130 19.24 -51.48 -20.07
C ALA A 130 18.40 -50.20 -20.28
N ILE A 131 18.70 -49.14 -19.51
CA ILE A 131 17.93 -47.88 -19.54
C ILE A 131 18.18 -47.14 -20.87
N GLY A 132 19.39 -47.24 -21.41
CA GLY A 132 19.77 -46.55 -22.64
C GLY A 132 20.16 -45.09 -22.40
N CYS A 133 20.01 -44.27 -23.45
CA CYS A 133 20.37 -42.85 -23.44
C CYS A 133 19.54 -42.04 -22.44
N VAL A 134 20.19 -41.19 -21.65
CA VAL A 134 19.59 -40.35 -20.60
C VAL A 134 19.66 -38.88 -21.01
N ASP A 135 18.54 -38.18 -20.96
CA ASP A 135 18.43 -36.78 -21.41
C ASP A 135 18.54 -35.78 -20.24
N PHE A 136 18.06 -36.16 -19.05
CA PHE A 136 17.88 -35.26 -17.90
C PHE A 136 18.18 -35.97 -16.58
N ILE A 137 18.78 -35.25 -15.63
CA ILE A 137 19.00 -35.73 -14.26
C ILE A 137 18.52 -34.68 -13.26
N LYS A 138 17.64 -35.05 -12.33
CA LYS A 138 17.40 -34.33 -11.06
C LYS A 138 18.08 -35.08 -9.93
N MET A 139 18.81 -34.38 -9.07
CA MET A 139 19.45 -34.96 -7.89
C MET A 139 19.29 -34.07 -6.65
N ASP A 140 18.83 -34.70 -5.59
CA ASP A 140 18.77 -34.18 -4.23
C ASP A 140 19.08 -35.37 -3.29
N ILE A 141 20.36 -35.59 -3.03
CA ILE A 141 20.87 -36.72 -2.25
C ILE A 141 21.81 -36.24 -1.13
N GLN A 142 21.57 -35.02 -0.65
CA GLN A 142 22.11 -34.44 0.57
C GLN A 142 23.65 -34.46 0.61
N GLY A 143 24.29 -33.98 -0.44
CA GLY A 143 25.75 -33.78 -0.54
C GLY A 143 26.51 -34.84 -1.33
N ALA A 144 25.86 -35.91 -1.75
CA ALA A 144 26.46 -36.98 -2.55
C ALA A 144 26.40 -36.75 -4.08
N GLU A 145 25.90 -35.59 -4.51
CA GLU A 145 25.65 -35.24 -5.91
C GLU A 145 26.91 -35.38 -6.76
N LEU A 146 28.04 -34.82 -6.31
CA LEU A 146 29.30 -34.94 -7.05
C LEU A 146 29.80 -36.40 -7.11
N GLU A 147 29.62 -37.20 -6.06
CA GLU A 147 30.02 -38.61 -6.11
C GLU A 147 29.17 -39.40 -7.12
N ALA A 148 27.85 -39.17 -7.13
CA ALA A 148 26.95 -39.77 -8.11
C ALA A 148 27.30 -39.34 -9.54
N LEU A 149 27.58 -38.05 -9.77
CA LEU A 149 28.04 -37.52 -11.06
C LEU A 149 29.38 -38.10 -11.51
N GLN A 150 30.30 -38.37 -10.59
CA GLN A 150 31.57 -39.04 -10.90
C GLN A 150 31.39 -40.51 -11.31
N GLY A 151 30.32 -41.16 -10.85
CA GLY A 151 29.91 -42.50 -11.27
C GLY A 151 29.08 -42.54 -12.57
N ALA A 152 28.85 -41.39 -13.21
CA ALA A 152 27.99 -41.21 -14.38
C ALA A 152 28.77 -40.74 -15.63
N ALA A 153 30.05 -41.11 -15.77
CA ALA A 153 30.92 -40.54 -16.79
C ALA A 153 30.48 -40.87 -18.23
N ALA A 154 29.90 -42.05 -18.47
CA ALA A 154 29.32 -42.43 -19.76
C ALA A 154 27.93 -41.81 -19.93
N VAL A 155 27.07 -41.90 -18.91
CA VAL A 155 25.71 -41.35 -18.90
C VAL A 155 25.71 -39.85 -19.20
N LEU A 156 26.64 -39.09 -18.59
CA LEU A 156 26.78 -37.66 -18.78
C LEU A 156 27.16 -37.23 -20.20
N GLN A 157 27.50 -38.15 -21.12
CA GLN A 157 27.76 -37.80 -22.52
C GLN A 157 26.49 -37.44 -23.28
N ASP A 158 25.37 -38.03 -22.89
CA ASP A 158 24.09 -37.84 -23.56
C ASP A 158 23.18 -36.82 -22.86
N VAL A 159 23.40 -36.62 -21.55
CA VAL A 159 22.61 -35.71 -20.72
C VAL A 159 22.69 -34.29 -21.26
N LEU A 160 21.53 -33.63 -21.31
CA LEU A 160 21.36 -32.28 -21.84
C LEU A 160 21.15 -31.26 -20.73
N PHE A 161 20.56 -31.69 -19.61
CA PHE A 161 20.06 -30.81 -18.58
C PHE A 161 20.14 -31.48 -17.21
N ILE A 162 20.68 -30.78 -16.22
CA ILE A 162 20.86 -31.28 -14.85
C ILE A 162 20.25 -30.27 -13.88
N VAL A 163 19.44 -30.75 -12.95
CA VAL A 163 18.98 -30.02 -11.76
C VAL A 163 19.61 -30.70 -10.54
N CYS A 164 20.31 -29.94 -9.73
CA CYS A 164 21.13 -30.48 -8.64
C CYS A 164 21.02 -29.56 -7.43
N GLU A 165 20.64 -30.11 -6.27
CA GLU A 165 20.85 -29.40 -5.00
C GLU A 165 22.37 -29.21 -4.80
N VAL A 166 22.77 -28.00 -4.41
CA VAL A 166 24.17 -27.65 -4.18
C VAL A 166 24.31 -26.80 -2.92
N GLU A 167 25.38 -27.04 -2.19
CA GLU A 167 25.64 -26.39 -0.91
C GLU A 167 26.74 -25.33 -1.01
N PHE A 168 26.57 -24.26 -0.24
CA PHE A 168 27.54 -23.16 -0.11
C PHE A 168 28.30 -23.23 1.21
N VAL A 169 27.83 -24.07 2.13
CA VAL A 169 28.46 -24.34 3.42
C VAL A 169 28.52 -25.86 3.64
N PRO A 170 29.59 -26.39 4.26
CA PRO A 170 29.75 -27.84 4.46
C PRO A 170 28.84 -28.35 5.58
N LEU A 171 27.56 -28.55 5.26
CA LEU A 171 26.57 -29.12 6.18
C LEU A 171 26.96 -30.54 6.61
N TYR A 172 27.61 -31.28 5.72
CA TYR A 172 28.18 -32.59 6.03
C TYR A 172 29.72 -32.54 5.90
N LEU A 173 30.40 -33.33 6.73
CA LEU A 173 31.86 -33.38 6.79
C LEU A 173 32.44 -34.00 5.51
N GLY A 174 33.25 -33.22 4.79
CA GLY A 174 33.89 -33.66 3.54
C GLY A 174 32.97 -33.61 2.32
N GLN A 175 31.79 -33.02 2.47
CA GLN A 175 30.85 -32.75 1.38
C GLN A 175 31.45 -31.78 0.35
N PRO A 176 31.35 -32.08 -0.95
CA PRO A 176 31.67 -31.13 -2.02
C PRO A 176 30.70 -29.95 -2.04
N LEU A 177 31.20 -28.74 -2.32
CA LEU A 177 30.35 -27.54 -2.41
C LEU A 177 30.01 -27.21 -3.87
N PHE A 178 29.14 -26.23 -4.07
CA PHE A 178 28.75 -25.74 -5.40
C PHE A 178 29.95 -25.53 -6.34
N GLY A 179 31.05 -24.94 -5.85
CA GLY A 179 32.24 -24.70 -6.66
C GLY A 179 32.90 -25.98 -7.18
N ASP A 180 32.85 -27.07 -6.42
CA ASP A 180 33.39 -28.38 -6.82
C ASP A 180 32.48 -29.05 -7.85
N VAL A 181 31.16 -28.97 -7.65
CA VAL A 181 30.14 -29.48 -8.58
C VAL A 181 30.20 -28.74 -9.92
N ASP A 182 30.23 -27.40 -9.90
CA ASP A 182 30.34 -26.56 -11.09
C ASP A 182 31.65 -26.83 -11.85
N ALA A 183 32.78 -26.88 -11.15
CA ALA A 183 34.06 -27.19 -11.77
C ALA A 183 34.06 -28.56 -12.46
N PHE A 184 33.48 -29.58 -11.82
CA PHE A 184 33.35 -30.90 -12.42
C PHE A 184 32.43 -30.89 -13.64
N LEU A 185 31.23 -30.33 -13.55
CA LEU A 185 30.27 -30.30 -14.65
C LEU A 185 30.78 -29.49 -15.84
N ARG A 186 31.49 -28.38 -15.60
CA ARG A 186 32.21 -27.64 -16.66
C ARG A 186 33.26 -28.48 -17.37
N SER A 187 34.01 -29.29 -16.64
CA SER A 187 34.97 -30.23 -17.24
C SER A 187 34.31 -31.30 -18.12
N ARG A 188 32.98 -31.48 -18.00
CA ARG A 188 32.16 -32.41 -18.78
C ARG A 188 31.30 -31.72 -19.86
N GLY A 189 31.55 -30.44 -20.14
CA GLY A 189 30.87 -29.69 -21.20
C GLY A 189 29.48 -29.18 -20.82
N PHE A 190 29.23 -28.98 -19.53
CA PHE A 190 28.06 -28.26 -19.03
C PHE A 190 28.45 -26.85 -18.62
N THR A 191 27.48 -25.95 -18.59
CA THR A 191 27.61 -24.59 -18.07
C THR A 191 26.53 -24.38 -17.02
N PHE A 192 26.92 -23.76 -15.90
CA PHE A 192 25.96 -23.27 -14.92
C PHE A 192 25.03 -22.24 -15.58
N HIS A 193 23.72 -22.47 -15.49
CA HIS A 193 22.71 -21.64 -16.13
C HIS A 193 22.08 -20.66 -15.13
N LYS A 194 21.48 -21.19 -14.06
CA LYS A 194 20.86 -20.39 -12.98
C LYS A 194 20.55 -21.22 -11.74
N PHE A 195 20.21 -20.56 -10.64
CA PHE A 195 19.56 -21.18 -9.48
C PHE A 195 18.03 -21.18 -9.63
N ILE A 196 17.34 -22.16 -9.05
CA ILE A 196 15.88 -22.23 -8.94
C ILE A 196 15.45 -22.42 -7.49
N GLY A 197 15.62 -21.37 -6.71
CA GLY A 197 15.35 -21.38 -5.27
C GLY A 197 16.60 -21.11 -4.46
N GLY A 198 16.44 -21.11 -3.14
CA GLY A 198 17.53 -20.87 -2.22
C GLY A 198 17.05 -20.95 -0.79
N ALA A 199 17.84 -21.59 0.05
CA ALA A 199 17.55 -21.73 1.46
C ALA A 199 18.73 -21.26 2.31
N GLY A 200 18.36 -20.61 3.40
CA GLY A 200 19.29 -20.12 4.40
C GLY A 200 18.71 -20.27 5.80
N ARG A 201 19.53 -19.95 6.79
CA ARG A 201 19.12 -19.91 8.20
C ARG A 201 19.73 -18.69 8.88
N THR A 202 19.06 -18.22 9.93
CA THR A 202 19.62 -17.19 10.80
C THR A 202 20.48 -17.82 11.90
N VAL A 203 21.60 -17.15 12.22
CA VAL A 203 22.52 -17.56 13.29
C VAL A 203 21.88 -17.32 14.66
N LYS A 204 21.92 -18.32 15.54
CA LYS A 204 21.46 -18.23 16.92
C LYS A 204 22.25 -17.14 17.68
N PRO A 205 21.61 -16.34 18.56
CA PRO A 205 20.22 -16.45 19.00
C PRO A 205 19.24 -15.52 18.25
N LEU A 206 19.61 -14.96 17.10
CA LEU A 206 18.81 -13.94 16.42
C LEU A 206 17.62 -14.55 15.68
N VAL A 207 16.45 -13.93 15.80
CA VAL A 207 15.24 -14.25 15.03
C VAL A 207 14.71 -12.95 14.43
N PHE A 208 14.67 -12.86 13.10
CA PHE A 208 14.17 -11.69 12.39
C PHE A 208 12.70 -11.88 12.05
N ASN A 209 11.84 -10.91 12.39
CA ASN A 209 10.41 -10.95 12.05
C ASN A 209 9.69 -12.26 12.46
N ASN A 210 10.13 -12.87 13.57
CA ASN A 210 9.65 -14.17 14.04
C ASN A 210 9.86 -15.35 13.05
N ASP A 211 10.75 -15.18 12.07
CA ASP A 211 11.16 -16.21 11.11
C ASP A 211 12.57 -16.72 11.43
N THR A 212 12.64 -17.99 11.84
CA THR A 212 13.89 -18.71 12.13
C THR A 212 14.61 -19.22 10.87
N ASN A 213 13.92 -19.26 9.73
CA ASN A 213 14.45 -19.66 8.42
C ASN A 213 14.82 -18.46 7.54
N HIS A 214 14.82 -17.26 8.10
CA HIS A 214 15.16 -16.05 7.36
C HIS A 214 16.55 -16.16 6.72
N LEU A 215 16.64 -15.81 5.43
CA LEU A 215 17.77 -16.07 4.55
C LEU A 215 18.90 -15.04 4.74
N ASN A 216 19.51 -15.03 5.92
CA ASN A 216 20.68 -14.18 6.22
C ASN A 216 22.02 -14.80 5.83
N GLN A 217 22.09 -16.14 5.79
CA GLN A 217 23.23 -16.89 5.27
C GLN A 217 22.68 -17.91 4.25
N GLN A 218 23.07 -17.79 2.98
CA GLN A 218 22.76 -18.80 1.98
C GLN A 218 23.50 -20.10 2.33
N MET A 219 22.77 -21.21 2.42
CA MET A 219 23.34 -22.50 2.82
C MET A 219 23.28 -23.53 1.69
N TRP A 220 22.16 -23.62 0.97
CA TRP A 220 22.01 -24.47 -0.22
C TRP A 220 21.02 -23.87 -1.23
N ALA A 221 21.02 -24.38 -2.45
CA ALA A 221 20.07 -24.02 -3.50
C ALA A 221 20.01 -25.13 -4.56
N ASP A 222 18.93 -25.16 -5.33
CA ASP A 222 18.87 -25.96 -6.55
C ASP A 222 19.53 -25.21 -7.71
N ALA A 223 20.51 -25.85 -8.35
CA ALA A 223 21.26 -25.33 -9.48
C ALA A 223 20.92 -26.06 -10.78
N ILE A 224 20.75 -25.29 -11.86
CA ILE A 224 20.56 -25.80 -13.22
C ILE A 224 21.88 -25.74 -13.98
N PHE A 225 22.24 -26.85 -14.61
CA PHE A 225 23.34 -26.95 -15.56
C PHE A 225 22.82 -27.44 -16.91
N ILE A 226 23.27 -26.79 -18.00
CA ILE A 226 22.88 -27.12 -19.37
C ILE A 226 24.11 -27.35 -20.23
N ARG A 227 23.96 -27.95 -21.41
CA ARG A 227 25.06 -28.02 -22.39
C ARG A 227 25.51 -26.63 -22.81
N ASP A 228 26.82 -26.48 -23.00
CA ASP A 228 27.42 -25.22 -23.42
C ASP A 228 26.81 -24.72 -24.75
N LEU A 229 26.18 -23.55 -24.69
CA LEU A 229 25.49 -22.91 -25.81
C LEU A 229 26.45 -22.46 -26.92
N PHE A 230 27.76 -22.45 -26.68
CA PHE A 230 28.77 -22.17 -27.72
C PHE A 230 29.18 -23.41 -28.53
N HIS A 231 28.76 -24.61 -28.11
CA HIS A 231 29.13 -25.88 -28.73
C HIS A 231 27.92 -26.67 -29.26
N LEU A 232 26.90 -25.98 -29.77
CA LEU A 232 25.66 -26.61 -30.27
C LEU A 232 25.86 -27.55 -31.47
N ASP A 233 26.96 -27.42 -32.22
CA ASP A 233 27.27 -28.30 -33.35
C ASP A 233 27.44 -29.77 -32.93
N ALA A 234 27.76 -30.03 -31.66
CA ALA A 234 27.83 -31.38 -31.11
C ALA A 234 26.46 -32.00 -30.81
N LEU A 235 25.38 -31.20 -30.75
CA LEU A 235 24.03 -31.67 -30.45
C LEU A 235 23.27 -32.02 -31.72
N THR A 236 22.54 -33.14 -31.68
CA THR A 236 21.61 -33.52 -32.74
C THR A 236 20.37 -32.61 -32.75
N SER A 237 19.65 -32.60 -33.87
CA SER A 237 18.39 -31.85 -34.00
C SER A 237 17.36 -32.23 -32.94
N ASP A 238 17.28 -33.50 -32.55
CA ASP A 238 16.36 -33.98 -31.50
C ASP A 238 16.81 -33.49 -30.12
N GLN A 239 18.12 -33.54 -29.83
CA GLN A 239 18.67 -33.02 -28.57
C GLN A 239 18.43 -31.52 -28.40
N LEU A 240 18.48 -30.73 -29.48
CA LEU A 240 18.13 -29.30 -29.42
C LEU A 240 16.67 -29.10 -29.00
N GLN A 241 15.73 -29.90 -29.52
CA GLN A 241 14.32 -29.82 -29.12
C GLN A 241 14.12 -30.27 -27.66
N LYS A 242 14.76 -31.37 -27.25
CA LYS A 242 14.69 -31.89 -25.88
C LYS A 242 15.22 -30.87 -24.86
N MET A 243 16.38 -30.27 -25.13
CA MET A 243 16.95 -29.24 -24.25
C MET A 243 16.07 -27.98 -24.19
N ALA A 244 15.45 -27.59 -25.31
CA ALA A 244 14.49 -26.48 -25.33
C ALA A 244 13.23 -26.78 -24.48
N ILE A 245 12.75 -28.02 -24.45
CA ILE A 245 11.64 -28.44 -23.56
C ILE A 245 12.02 -28.24 -22.09
N PHE A 246 13.19 -28.72 -21.66
CA PHE A 246 13.63 -28.57 -20.28
C PHE A 246 13.84 -27.09 -19.90
N LEU A 247 14.48 -26.30 -20.76
CA LEU A 247 14.64 -24.87 -20.54
C LEU A 247 13.30 -24.14 -20.42
N ALA A 248 12.32 -24.47 -21.27
CA ALA A 248 10.98 -23.90 -21.17
C ALA A 248 10.28 -24.31 -19.87
N LEU A 249 10.40 -25.58 -19.46
CA LEU A 249 9.82 -26.12 -18.24
C LEU A 249 10.38 -25.42 -16.99
N TYR A 250 11.68 -25.17 -16.96
CA TYR A 250 12.37 -24.52 -15.84
C TYR A 250 12.47 -22.99 -15.99
N GLY A 251 11.63 -22.37 -16.82
CA GLY A 251 11.47 -20.91 -16.88
C GLY A 251 12.65 -20.17 -17.52
N SER A 252 13.15 -20.66 -18.65
CA SER A 252 14.15 -20.00 -19.52
C SER A 252 13.71 -20.01 -20.98
N PRO A 253 12.60 -19.31 -21.29
CA PRO A 253 11.96 -19.34 -22.62
C PRO A 253 12.81 -18.67 -23.72
N ASP A 254 13.65 -17.71 -23.36
CA ASP A 254 14.59 -17.02 -24.24
C ASP A 254 15.66 -17.99 -24.79
N VAL A 255 16.26 -18.80 -23.91
CA VAL A 255 17.25 -19.81 -24.32
C VAL A 255 16.59 -20.96 -25.08
N ALA A 256 15.38 -21.37 -24.68
CA ALA A 256 14.61 -22.36 -25.43
C ALA A 256 14.34 -21.87 -26.87
N LEU A 257 13.97 -20.60 -27.05
CA LEU A 257 13.78 -20.00 -28.37
C LEU A 257 15.06 -19.99 -29.19
N PHE A 258 16.20 -19.65 -28.56
CA PHE A 258 17.51 -19.69 -29.22
C PHE A 258 17.82 -21.07 -29.82
N LEU A 259 17.57 -22.14 -29.05
CA LEU A 259 17.77 -23.52 -29.52
C LEU A 259 16.80 -23.93 -30.62
N LEU A 260 15.55 -23.49 -30.55
CA LEU A 260 14.55 -23.77 -31.60
C LEU A 260 14.90 -23.05 -32.91
N ASN A 261 15.41 -21.83 -32.85
CA ASN A 261 15.91 -21.10 -34.02
C ASN A 261 17.12 -21.81 -34.65
N GLU A 262 18.03 -22.33 -33.81
CA GLU A 262 19.16 -23.12 -34.30
C GLU A 262 18.71 -24.45 -34.92
N HIS A 263 17.71 -25.12 -34.32
CA HIS A 263 17.08 -26.30 -34.90
C HIS A 263 16.46 -25.98 -36.27
N ASP A 264 15.66 -24.92 -36.36
CA ASP A 264 15.04 -24.45 -37.61
C ASP A 264 16.07 -24.16 -38.70
N ARG A 265 17.20 -23.56 -38.33
CA ARG A 265 18.31 -23.32 -39.25
C ARG A 265 18.89 -24.61 -39.84
N ARG A 266 18.92 -25.70 -39.07
CA ARG A 266 19.47 -27.01 -39.49
C ARG A 266 18.51 -27.85 -40.30
N THR A 267 17.22 -27.84 -39.95
CA THR A 267 16.22 -28.76 -40.51
C THR A 267 15.28 -28.09 -41.50
N GLY A 268 15.27 -26.75 -41.57
CA GLY A 268 14.32 -25.99 -42.39
C GLY A 268 12.91 -25.92 -41.79
N THR A 269 12.73 -26.36 -40.54
CA THR A 269 11.47 -26.18 -39.80
C THR A 269 11.24 -24.73 -39.43
N LYS A 270 10.07 -24.45 -38.84
CA LYS A 270 9.70 -23.12 -38.35
C LYS A 270 9.07 -23.25 -36.97
N LEU A 271 9.81 -23.79 -36.01
CA LEU A 271 9.40 -23.97 -34.61
C LEU A 271 9.66 -22.71 -33.78
N GLY A 272 10.77 -22.01 -34.04
CA GLY A 272 11.20 -20.83 -33.31
C GLY A 272 10.24 -19.65 -33.49
N GLU A 273 9.80 -19.36 -34.71
CA GLU A 273 8.86 -18.25 -34.97
C GLU A 273 7.50 -18.46 -34.26
N PRO A 274 6.79 -19.60 -34.39
CA PRO A 274 5.58 -19.87 -33.62
C PRO A 274 5.80 -19.90 -32.10
N TYR A 275 6.97 -20.37 -31.64
CA TYR A 275 7.30 -20.36 -30.22
C TYR A 275 7.53 -18.94 -29.70
N LEU A 276 8.28 -18.09 -30.43
CA LEU A 276 8.47 -16.67 -30.14
C LEU A 276 7.12 -15.94 -30.17
N GLN A 277 6.30 -16.19 -31.18
CA GLN A 277 4.94 -15.65 -31.24
C GLN A 277 4.12 -16.10 -30.04
N ALA A 278 4.28 -17.32 -29.57
CA ALA A 278 3.55 -17.81 -28.41
C ALA A 278 4.08 -17.24 -27.08
N LEU A 279 5.37 -16.91 -27.00
CA LEU A 279 6.00 -16.22 -25.85
C LEU A 279 5.75 -14.71 -25.82
N THR A 280 5.64 -14.08 -26.99
CA THR A 280 5.43 -12.62 -27.16
C THR A 280 3.97 -12.27 -27.40
N ARG A 281 3.11 -13.26 -27.59
CA ARG A 281 1.67 -13.11 -27.33
C ARG A 281 1.53 -12.71 -25.86
N PRO A 282 0.90 -11.57 -25.56
CA PRO A 282 0.45 -11.28 -24.21
C PRO A 282 -0.31 -12.51 -23.73
N ALA A 283 0.02 -13.03 -22.55
CA ALA A 283 -0.55 -14.26 -22.02
C ALA A 283 -2.08 -14.21 -22.14
N LEU A 284 -2.61 -15.00 -23.06
CA LEU A 284 -4.02 -15.30 -23.13
C LEU A 284 -4.15 -16.71 -22.55
N HIS A 285 -4.79 -16.76 -21.38
CA HIS A 285 -5.57 -17.92 -20.99
C HIS A 285 -6.40 -18.38 -22.19
N GLY A 286 -6.69 -19.68 -22.26
CA GLY A 286 -7.25 -20.39 -23.40
C GLY A 286 -8.11 -19.55 -24.36
N GLU A 287 -7.86 -19.68 -25.66
CA GLU A 287 -8.51 -18.90 -26.71
C GLU A 287 -8.42 -17.38 -26.53
N ALA A 288 -7.43 -16.80 -27.21
CA ALA A 288 -7.37 -15.37 -27.40
C ALA A 288 -8.27 -14.89 -28.55
N VAL A 289 -9.55 -14.72 -28.24
CA VAL A 289 -10.20 -13.47 -28.64
C VAL A 289 -9.27 -12.35 -28.17
N GLN A 290 -8.95 -11.38 -29.04
CA GLN A 290 -8.20 -10.18 -28.66
C GLN A 290 -8.75 -9.68 -27.31
N GLY A 291 -8.02 -9.90 -26.21
CA GLY A 291 -8.46 -9.44 -24.91
C GLY A 291 -8.63 -7.93 -24.99
N PRO A 292 -9.64 -7.34 -24.33
CA PRO A 292 -9.87 -5.91 -24.40
C PRO A 292 -8.57 -5.16 -24.03
N PRO A 293 -8.31 -4.00 -24.63
CA PRO A 293 -7.20 -3.13 -24.21
C PRO A 293 -7.25 -2.94 -22.69
N LYS A 294 -6.13 -2.63 -22.04
CA LYS A 294 -6.02 -2.54 -20.57
C LYS A 294 -5.39 -1.23 -20.11
N VAL A 295 -5.77 -0.79 -18.92
CA VAL A 295 -5.31 0.45 -18.29
C VAL A 295 -4.95 0.19 -16.82
N ILE A 296 -4.02 0.98 -16.29
CA ILE A 296 -3.59 0.92 -14.90
C ILE A 296 -4.07 2.18 -14.18
N HIS A 297 -4.91 2.00 -13.15
CA HIS A 297 -5.32 3.09 -12.26
C HIS A 297 -4.55 3.02 -10.95
N THR A 298 -4.12 4.17 -10.44
CA THR A 298 -3.53 4.27 -9.09
C THR A 298 -4.58 4.80 -8.14
N MET A 299 -4.91 4.01 -7.12
CA MET A 299 -5.87 4.37 -6.07
C MET A 299 -5.26 5.42 -5.12
N VAL A 300 -6.09 6.08 -4.30
CA VAL A 300 -5.65 7.11 -3.33
C VAL A 300 -4.61 6.61 -2.33
N ASP A 301 -4.61 5.31 -2.03
CA ASP A 301 -3.61 4.68 -1.18
C ASP A 301 -2.33 4.32 -1.94
N GLY A 302 -2.24 4.57 -3.25
CA GLY A 302 -1.09 4.27 -4.10
C GLY A 302 -1.05 2.86 -4.68
N VAL A 303 -2.05 2.01 -4.39
CA VAL A 303 -2.20 0.70 -5.02
C VAL A 303 -2.57 0.86 -6.49
N LYS A 304 -1.97 0.04 -7.36
CA LYS A 304 -2.24 0.03 -8.80
C LYS A 304 -3.19 -1.09 -9.18
N ILE A 305 -4.31 -0.79 -9.82
CA ILE A 305 -5.26 -1.79 -10.32
C ILE A 305 -5.19 -1.82 -11.84
N VAL A 306 -4.98 -3.00 -12.40
CA VAL A 306 -5.00 -3.27 -13.83
C VAL A 306 -6.41 -3.74 -14.19
N VAL A 307 -7.05 -3.06 -15.13
CA VAL A 307 -8.43 -3.33 -15.56
C VAL A 307 -8.54 -3.19 -17.08
N PRO A 308 -9.62 -3.68 -17.71
CA PRO A 308 -9.85 -3.41 -19.13
C PRO A 308 -10.07 -1.90 -19.37
N ASP A 309 -9.44 -1.38 -20.41
CA ASP A 309 -9.52 -0.01 -20.92
C ASP A 309 -10.82 0.20 -21.69
N SER A 310 -11.93 0.26 -20.94
CA SER A 310 -13.23 0.59 -21.46
C SER A 310 -14.01 1.41 -20.44
N LEU A 311 -14.48 2.59 -20.87
CA LEU A 311 -15.36 3.43 -20.07
C LEU A 311 -16.78 2.86 -19.94
N ASP A 312 -17.09 1.77 -20.64
CA ASP A 312 -18.35 1.04 -20.49
C ASP A 312 -18.34 0.01 -19.37
N LEU A 313 -17.22 -0.11 -18.64
CA LEU A 313 -17.09 -0.98 -17.47
C LEU A 313 -17.13 -0.16 -16.18
N ILE A 314 -17.89 -0.66 -15.19
CA ILE A 314 -18.07 -0.01 -13.88
C ILE A 314 -16.73 0.25 -13.21
N THR A 315 -15.93 -0.80 -12.96
CA THR A 315 -14.64 -0.62 -12.26
C THR A 315 -13.72 0.38 -12.95
N THR A 316 -13.52 0.28 -14.27
CA THR A 316 -12.63 1.19 -15.01
C THR A 316 -13.13 2.63 -14.93
N TYR A 317 -14.44 2.84 -15.08
CA TYR A 317 -15.03 4.17 -15.01
C TYR A 317 -14.91 4.76 -13.60
N VAL A 318 -15.26 4.00 -12.56
CA VAL A 318 -15.19 4.44 -11.17
C VAL A 318 -13.75 4.78 -10.77
N LEU A 319 -12.77 3.92 -11.09
CA LEU A 319 -11.36 4.19 -10.79
C LEU A 319 -10.83 5.40 -11.55
N SER A 320 -11.29 5.64 -12.79
CA SER A 320 -10.97 6.87 -13.54
C SER A 320 -11.58 8.12 -12.90
N GLU A 321 -12.81 8.00 -12.42
CA GLU A 321 -13.62 9.08 -11.87
C GLU A 321 -13.15 9.50 -10.48
N GLN A 322 -13.09 8.53 -9.57
CA GLN A 322 -12.91 8.76 -8.13
C GLN A 322 -11.47 8.56 -7.69
N GLN A 323 -10.65 7.89 -8.52
CA GLN A 323 -9.29 7.45 -8.16
C GLN A 323 -9.27 6.54 -6.94
N ASP A 324 -10.40 5.92 -6.62
CA ASP A 324 -10.61 4.98 -5.53
C ASP A 324 -11.89 4.18 -5.79
N TRP A 325 -12.20 3.23 -4.92
CA TRP A 325 -13.52 2.58 -4.91
C TRP A 325 -14.56 3.45 -4.22
N PHE A 326 -15.81 3.41 -4.69
CA PHE A 326 -16.85 4.37 -4.29
C PHE A 326 -17.43 4.14 -2.89
N GLU A 327 -17.26 2.93 -2.34
CA GLU A 327 -17.82 2.55 -1.04
C GLU A 327 -17.01 3.15 0.11
N ASP A 328 -17.68 3.60 1.17
CA ASP A 328 -16.99 4.06 2.38
C ASP A 328 -16.36 2.90 3.17
N ASP A 329 -16.80 1.66 2.92
CA ASP A 329 -16.28 0.42 3.49
C ASP A 329 -14.77 0.28 3.27
N ILE A 330 -14.26 0.50 2.05
CA ILE A 330 -12.81 0.40 1.78
C ILE A 330 -11.98 1.39 2.61
N LYS A 331 -12.53 2.58 2.91
CA LYS A 331 -11.88 3.61 3.73
C LYS A 331 -11.87 3.18 5.19
N PHE A 332 -12.97 2.60 5.66
CA PHE A 332 -13.07 2.01 6.98
C PHE A 332 -12.06 0.86 7.17
N LEU A 333 -11.97 -0.06 6.20
CA LEU A 333 -11.04 -1.20 6.26
C LEU A 333 -9.57 -0.77 6.30
N ARG A 334 -9.16 0.23 5.52
CA ARG A 334 -7.79 0.79 5.56
C ARG A 334 -7.41 1.36 6.93
N ARG A 335 -8.40 1.81 7.72
CA ARG A 335 -8.20 2.30 9.10
C ARG A 335 -8.26 1.17 10.13
N LEU A 336 -9.11 0.18 9.89
CA LEU A 336 -9.37 -0.93 10.78
C LEU A 336 -8.21 -1.95 10.78
N LEU A 337 -7.80 -2.39 9.59
CA LEU A 337 -6.83 -3.47 9.44
C LEU A 337 -5.44 -3.03 9.89
N GLN A 338 -4.67 -3.99 10.42
CA GLN A 338 -3.34 -3.77 11.00
C GLN A 338 -2.32 -4.73 10.39
N PRO A 339 -1.01 -4.36 10.42
CA PRO A 339 0.06 -5.23 9.96
C PRO A 339 0.04 -6.62 10.63
N GLY A 340 0.29 -7.68 9.86
CA GLY A 340 0.32 -9.06 10.34
C GLY A 340 -1.03 -9.78 10.36
N GLN A 341 -2.13 -9.09 10.08
CA GLN A 341 -3.46 -9.71 10.06
C GLN A 341 -3.69 -10.62 8.85
N ARG A 342 -4.59 -11.59 9.04
CA ARG A 342 -5.03 -12.58 8.07
C ARG A 342 -6.46 -12.29 7.65
N VAL A 343 -6.68 -12.09 6.36
CA VAL A 343 -7.97 -11.66 5.83
C VAL A 343 -8.38 -12.48 4.61
N ILE A 344 -9.69 -12.59 4.38
CA ILE A 344 -10.27 -13.32 3.25
C ILE A 344 -11.13 -12.35 2.42
N ASP A 345 -10.96 -12.37 1.11
CA ASP A 345 -11.76 -11.61 0.14
C ASP A 345 -12.49 -12.59 -0.79
N ILE A 346 -13.79 -12.77 -0.58
CA ILE A 346 -14.65 -13.60 -1.43
C ILE A 346 -15.36 -12.70 -2.42
N GLY A 347 -15.14 -12.94 -3.72
CA GLY A 347 -15.53 -12.03 -4.79
C GLY A 347 -14.49 -10.94 -5.01
N ALA A 348 -13.23 -11.35 -5.13
CA ALA A 348 -12.11 -10.41 -5.18
C ALA A 348 -12.11 -9.52 -6.44
N ASN A 349 -12.79 -9.94 -7.52
CA ASN A 349 -12.92 -9.19 -8.77
C ASN A 349 -11.54 -8.72 -9.28
N TYR A 350 -11.40 -7.49 -9.76
CA TYR A 350 -10.12 -6.91 -10.18
C TYR A 350 -9.15 -6.61 -9.02
N GLY A 351 -9.56 -6.86 -7.76
CA GLY A 351 -8.73 -6.77 -6.56
C GLY A 351 -8.64 -5.40 -5.90
N THR A 352 -9.63 -4.54 -6.08
CA THR A 352 -9.71 -3.22 -5.43
C THR A 352 -9.62 -3.34 -3.90
N TYR A 353 -10.41 -4.24 -3.31
CA TYR A 353 -10.34 -4.59 -1.88
C TYR A 353 -9.10 -5.41 -1.57
N THR A 354 -8.89 -6.53 -2.26
CA THR A 354 -7.76 -7.44 -2.06
C THR A 354 -6.43 -6.71 -1.91
N LEU A 355 -6.07 -5.82 -2.83
CA LEU A 355 -4.76 -5.18 -2.84
C LEU A 355 -4.64 -4.03 -1.84
N SER A 356 -5.73 -3.31 -1.57
CA SER A 356 -5.81 -2.33 -0.49
C SER A 356 -5.62 -3.00 0.89
N MET A 357 -6.29 -4.14 1.10
CA MET A 357 -6.11 -4.96 2.30
C MET A 357 -4.69 -5.52 2.38
N ALA A 358 -4.15 -6.06 1.28
CA ALA A 358 -2.79 -6.62 1.24
C ALA A 358 -1.72 -5.60 1.60
N LYS A 359 -1.86 -4.37 1.11
CA LYS A 359 -0.99 -3.26 1.48
C LYS A 359 -1.09 -2.94 2.97
N THR A 360 -2.30 -2.91 3.51
CA THR A 360 -2.57 -2.51 4.91
C THR A 360 -2.07 -3.55 5.91
N VAL A 361 -2.32 -4.84 5.64
CA VAL A 361 -1.82 -5.94 6.51
C VAL A 361 -0.32 -6.18 6.35
N GLY A 362 0.30 -5.62 5.32
CA GLY A 362 1.74 -5.63 5.11
C GLY A 362 2.33 -7.03 4.86
N PRO A 363 3.65 -7.14 4.66
CA PRO A 363 4.31 -8.37 4.23
C PRO A 363 4.24 -9.51 5.25
N THR A 364 3.91 -9.23 6.50
CA THR A 364 3.72 -10.24 7.56
C THR A 364 2.27 -10.70 7.68
N GLY A 365 1.32 -10.00 7.08
CA GLY A 365 -0.08 -10.42 6.96
C GLY A 365 -0.31 -11.33 5.77
N CYS A 366 -1.55 -11.78 5.57
CA CYS A 366 -1.91 -12.60 4.42
C CYS A 366 -3.35 -12.32 3.98
N VAL A 367 -3.57 -12.24 2.67
CA VAL A 367 -4.89 -12.12 2.05
C VAL A 367 -5.16 -13.34 1.19
N TRP A 368 -6.26 -14.05 1.44
CA TRP A 368 -6.78 -15.06 0.50
C TRP A 368 -7.88 -14.44 -0.35
N ALA A 369 -7.64 -14.32 -1.65
CA ALA A 369 -8.54 -13.68 -2.60
C ALA A 369 -9.18 -14.74 -3.51
N PHE A 370 -10.50 -14.88 -3.45
CA PHE A 370 -11.26 -15.82 -4.27
C PHE A 370 -11.91 -15.07 -5.44
N GLU A 371 -11.47 -15.37 -6.66
CA GLU A 371 -12.05 -14.86 -7.90
C GLU A 371 -12.17 -16.00 -8.93
N PRO A 372 -13.40 -16.50 -9.20
CA PRO A 372 -13.60 -17.66 -10.05
C PRO A 372 -13.51 -17.37 -11.55
N ALA A 373 -13.80 -16.14 -12.02
CA ALA A 373 -13.76 -15.82 -13.44
C ALA A 373 -12.31 -15.69 -13.92
N SER A 374 -11.90 -16.52 -14.89
CA SER A 374 -10.49 -16.61 -15.30
C SER A 374 -9.91 -15.31 -15.84
N THR A 375 -10.73 -14.55 -16.58
CA THR A 375 -10.33 -13.25 -17.13
C THR A 375 -10.10 -12.23 -16.02
N THR A 376 -11.05 -12.09 -15.11
CA THR A 376 -10.98 -11.15 -13.97
C THR A 376 -9.83 -11.50 -13.04
N ALA A 377 -9.68 -12.78 -12.67
CA ALA A 377 -8.54 -13.28 -11.90
C ALA A 377 -7.19 -13.02 -12.60
N GLY A 378 -7.17 -13.02 -13.93
CA GLY A 378 -6.01 -12.66 -14.73
C GLY A 378 -5.57 -11.21 -14.49
N PHE A 379 -6.52 -10.26 -14.54
CA PHE A 379 -6.27 -8.85 -14.24
C PHE A 379 -5.85 -8.62 -12.79
N LEU A 380 -6.43 -9.34 -11.83
CA LEU A 380 -6.00 -9.28 -10.43
C LEU A 380 -4.55 -9.78 -10.27
N ALA A 381 -4.18 -10.90 -10.92
CA ALA A 381 -2.80 -11.39 -10.91
C ALA A 381 -1.80 -10.38 -11.51
N GLU A 382 -2.18 -9.69 -12.59
CA GLU A 382 -1.37 -8.59 -13.13
C GLU A 382 -1.23 -7.42 -12.16
N SER A 383 -2.33 -7.07 -11.48
CA SER A 383 -2.34 -6.03 -10.45
C SER A 383 -1.42 -6.41 -9.28
N MET A 384 -1.42 -7.66 -8.82
CA MET A 384 -0.47 -8.15 -7.82
C MET A 384 0.98 -7.97 -8.27
N ALA A 385 1.29 -8.32 -9.53
CA ALA A 385 2.64 -8.19 -10.09
C ALA A 385 3.11 -6.73 -10.16
N VAL A 386 2.24 -5.82 -10.60
CA VAL A 386 2.54 -4.38 -10.73
C VAL A 386 2.78 -3.71 -9.36
N ASN A 387 2.18 -4.24 -8.29
CA ASN A 387 2.38 -3.73 -6.93
C ASN A 387 3.50 -4.47 -6.17
N HIS A 388 4.10 -5.52 -6.74
CA HIS A 388 5.08 -6.38 -6.06
C HIS A 388 4.55 -6.99 -4.76
N VAL A 389 3.28 -7.42 -4.77
CA VAL A 389 2.59 -7.97 -3.60
C VAL A 389 2.82 -9.48 -3.55
N SER A 390 3.44 -9.96 -2.47
CA SER A 390 3.74 -11.39 -2.25
C SER A 390 2.87 -12.03 -1.16
N ASN A 391 2.12 -11.22 -0.39
CA ASN A 391 1.29 -11.64 0.72
C ASN A 391 -0.19 -11.89 0.33
N VAL A 392 -0.48 -12.07 -0.96
CA VAL A 392 -1.81 -12.43 -1.47
C VAL A 392 -1.77 -13.81 -2.09
N VAL A 393 -2.69 -14.67 -1.68
CA VAL A 393 -2.97 -15.97 -2.27
C VAL A 393 -4.23 -15.83 -3.14
N LEU A 394 -4.05 -15.86 -4.46
CA LEU A 394 -5.16 -15.81 -5.42
C LEU A 394 -5.69 -17.21 -5.69
N GLU A 395 -6.91 -17.50 -5.26
CA GLU A 395 -7.60 -18.76 -5.50
C GLU A 395 -8.65 -18.61 -6.62
N ARG A 396 -8.48 -19.38 -7.69
CA ARG A 396 -9.37 -19.38 -8.87
C ARG A 396 -10.51 -20.38 -8.72
N SER A 397 -11.22 -20.29 -7.60
CA SER A 397 -12.37 -21.13 -7.26
C SER A 397 -13.47 -20.26 -6.65
N ALA A 398 -14.73 -20.66 -6.86
CA ALA A 398 -15.85 -20.10 -6.13
C ALA A 398 -16.06 -20.87 -4.82
N LEU A 399 -16.47 -20.17 -3.76
CA LEU A 399 -16.88 -20.80 -2.51
C LEU A 399 -18.38 -21.14 -2.56
N SER A 400 -18.73 -22.32 -2.07
CA SER A 400 -20.12 -22.82 -2.03
C SER A 400 -20.29 -23.83 -0.88
N LYS A 401 -21.46 -24.47 -0.79
CA LYS A 401 -21.80 -25.45 0.25
C LYS A 401 -21.13 -26.82 0.09
N ALA A 402 -20.60 -27.14 -1.09
CA ALA A 402 -19.95 -28.42 -1.38
C ALA A 402 -18.90 -28.27 -2.49
N ARG A 403 -17.89 -29.14 -2.48
CA ARG A 403 -16.90 -29.24 -3.57
C ARG A 403 -17.56 -29.69 -4.87
N GLY A 404 -17.03 -29.23 -5.99
CA GLY A 404 -17.47 -29.64 -7.31
C GLY A 404 -17.10 -28.65 -8.40
N THR A 405 -17.98 -28.51 -9.37
CA THR A 405 -17.87 -27.54 -10.46
C THR A 405 -19.25 -26.93 -10.71
N ALA A 406 -19.30 -25.65 -11.06
CA ALA A 406 -20.54 -24.98 -11.48
C ALA A 406 -20.30 -24.11 -12.71
N CYS A 407 -21.38 -23.70 -13.37
CA CYS A 407 -21.34 -22.69 -14.42
C CYS A 407 -21.47 -21.30 -13.78
N LEU A 408 -20.50 -20.43 -14.06
CA LEU A 408 -20.51 -19.01 -13.77
C LEU A 408 -21.05 -18.26 -14.98
N SER A 409 -22.06 -17.42 -14.80
CA SER A 409 -22.53 -16.48 -15.81
C SER A 409 -21.59 -15.28 -15.87
N LEU A 410 -21.06 -14.98 -17.05
CA LEU A 410 -20.16 -13.86 -17.30
C LEU A 410 -20.93 -12.68 -17.87
N ASN A 411 -20.89 -11.56 -17.16
CA ASN A 411 -21.48 -10.29 -17.57
C ASN A 411 -20.40 -9.34 -18.12
N ALA A 412 -20.84 -8.32 -18.86
CA ALA A 412 -19.91 -7.28 -19.35
C ALA A 412 -19.22 -6.57 -18.17
N ASN A 413 -19.97 -6.29 -17.12
CA ASN A 413 -19.47 -5.83 -15.83
C ASN A 413 -19.22 -7.08 -14.96
N SER A 414 -17.96 -7.31 -14.57
CA SER A 414 -17.54 -8.49 -13.82
C SER A 414 -18.13 -8.53 -12.42
N GLU A 415 -18.50 -7.37 -11.88
CA GLU A 415 -19.20 -7.20 -10.62
C GLU A 415 -20.47 -8.06 -10.59
N LEU A 416 -21.18 -8.18 -11.72
CA LEU A 416 -22.45 -8.91 -11.80
C LEU A 416 -22.28 -10.41 -12.12
N ASN A 417 -21.07 -10.97 -12.05
CA ASN A 417 -20.84 -12.38 -12.35
C ASN A 417 -21.42 -13.26 -11.24
N ALA A 418 -22.30 -14.19 -11.59
CA ALA A 418 -23.01 -15.04 -10.62
C ALA A 418 -23.07 -16.49 -11.07
N LEU A 419 -23.11 -17.44 -10.12
CA LEU A 419 -23.33 -18.85 -10.43
C LEU A 419 -24.75 -19.06 -10.99
N THR A 420 -24.88 -19.82 -12.07
CA THR A 420 -26.18 -20.09 -12.72
C THR A 420 -26.52 -21.57 -12.77
N GLN A 421 -27.77 -21.90 -12.47
CA GLN A 421 -28.33 -23.24 -12.66
C GLN A 421 -28.91 -23.44 -14.07
N ASP A 422 -29.05 -22.38 -14.86
CA ASP A 422 -29.55 -22.42 -16.23
C ASP A 422 -28.55 -21.78 -17.21
N PRO A 423 -27.54 -22.55 -17.66
CA PRO A 423 -26.53 -22.07 -18.60
C PRO A 423 -27.08 -21.77 -19.99
N GLN A 424 -28.29 -22.25 -20.33
CA GLN A 424 -28.85 -22.09 -21.68
C GLN A 424 -29.46 -20.70 -21.90
N HIS A 425 -29.86 -20.02 -20.83
CA HIS A 425 -30.40 -18.66 -20.86
C HIS A 425 -29.40 -17.59 -20.37
N ALA A 426 -28.29 -17.99 -19.76
CA ALA A 426 -27.17 -17.11 -19.46
C ALA A 426 -26.33 -16.87 -20.73
N GLY A 427 -25.83 -15.65 -20.93
CA GLY A 427 -25.04 -15.27 -22.12
C GLY A 427 -23.71 -16.01 -22.22
N ALA A 428 -22.59 -15.32 -21.97
CA ALA A 428 -21.30 -16.00 -21.85
C ALA A 428 -21.24 -16.74 -20.50
N THR A 429 -20.70 -17.96 -20.48
CA THR A 429 -20.55 -18.75 -19.26
C THR A 429 -19.18 -19.41 -19.17
N GLU A 430 -18.71 -19.68 -17.96
CA GLU A 430 -17.45 -20.37 -17.68
C GLU A 430 -17.67 -21.48 -16.63
N VAL A 431 -17.04 -22.64 -16.80
CA VAL A 431 -17.07 -23.70 -15.78
C VAL A 431 -15.98 -23.43 -14.75
N VAL A 432 -16.37 -23.25 -13.50
CA VAL A 432 -15.46 -22.90 -12.40
C VAL A 432 -15.46 -23.97 -11.32
N LYS A 433 -14.33 -24.10 -10.62
CA LYS A 433 -14.17 -25.02 -9.49
C LYS A 433 -14.91 -24.47 -8.26
N LEU A 434 -15.62 -25.35 -7.55
CA LEU A 434 -16.22 -25.06 -6.26
C LEU A 434 -15.40 -25.67 -5.13
N VAL A 435 -15.17 -24.87 -4.09
CA VAL A 435 -14.56 -25.28 -2.81
C VAL A 435 -15.47 -24.86 -1.65
N THR A 436 -15.26 -25.40 -0.46
CA THR A 436 -15.98 -24.98 0.75
C THR A 436 -15.05 -24.19 1.67
N LEU A 437 -15.63 -23.32 2.51
CA LEU A 437 -14.83 -22.51 3.43
C LEU A 437 -14.16 -23.38 4.50
N ASP A 438 -14.84 -24.46 4.94
CA ASP A 438 -14.28 -25.44 5.86
C ASP A 438 -13.10 -26.21 5.26
N ASP A 439 -13.17 -26.55 3.97
CA ASP A 439 -12.06 -27.17 3.25
C ASP A 439 -10.85 -26.24 3.18
N CYS A 440 -11.06 -24.98 2.78
CA CYS A 440 -9.99 -24.00 2.72
C CYS A 440 -9.36 -23.74 4.10
N MET A 441 -10.17 -23.72 5.16
CA MET A 441 -9.70 -23.60 6.55
C MET A 441 -8.74 -24.74 6.92
N ASN A 442 -9.07 -25.97 6.53
CA ASN A 442 -8.25 -27.15 6.83
C ASN A 442 -7.01 -27.22 5.93
N GLU A 443 -7.13 -26.92 4.64
CA GLU A 443 -6.02 -26.98 3.68
C GLU A 443 -4.95 -25.91 3.93
N ASN A 444 -5.34 -24.75 4.48
CA ASN A 444 -4.44 -23.63 4.74
C ASN A 444 -4.09 -23.43 6.22
N ASP A 445 -4.48 -24.38 7.10
CA ASP A 445 -4.27 -24.32 8.55
C ASP A 445 -4.68 -22.95 9.15
N TRP A 446 -5.89 -22.49 8.82
CA TRP A 446 -6.41 -21.24 9.34
C TRP A 446 -6.76 -21.37 10.83
N LEU A 447 -5.81 -20.97 11.68
CA LEU A 447 -5.99 -20.93 13.13
C LEU A 447 -6.68 -19.64 13.61
N ASN A 448 -6.60 -18.57 12.81
CA ASN A 448 -7.18 -17.27 13.10
C ASN A 448 -7.35 -16.47 11.81
N ILE A 449 -8.48 -15.75 11.70
CA ILE A 449 -8.81 -14.82 10.61
C ILE A 449 -9.40 -13.57 11.27
N GLU A 450 -8.87 -12.40 10.95
CA GLU A 450 -9.35 -11.13 11.52
C GLU A 450 -10.56 -10.58 10.79
N PHE A 451 -10.58 -10.72 9.46
CA PHE A 451 -11.59 -10.12 8.61
C PHE A 451 -11.92 -11.00 7.41
N ILE A 452 -13.18 -10.99 7.00
CA ILE A 452 -13.66 -11.64 5.78
C ILE A 452 -14.66 -10.72 5.08
N LYS A 453 -14.45 -10.49 3.78
CA LYS A 453 -15.44 -9.89 2.88
C LYS A 453 -16.16 -11.01 2.13
N ILE A 454 -17.49 -10.95 2.08
CA ILE A 454 -18.34 -11.88 1.34
C ILE A 454 -19.24 -11.10 0.38
N ASP A 455 -18.93 -11.20 -0.89
CA ASP A 455 -19.61 -10.51 -1.98
C ASP A 455 -19.60 -11.47 -3.17
N ALA A 456 -20.56 -12.40 -3.18
CA ALA A 456 -20.54 -13.55 -4.07
C ALA A 456 -21.79 -13.58 -4.96
N GLU A 457 -22.43 -12.42 -5.16
CA GLU A 457 -23.59 -12.20 -6.04
C GLU A 457 -24.67 -13.29 -5.85
N GLY A 458 -25.05 -13.54 -4.60
CA GLY A 458 -26.15 -14.43 -4.23
C GLY A 458 -25.74 -15.81 -3.68
N GLU A 459 -24.45 -16.13 -3.65
CA GLU A 459 -23.94 -17.42 -3.12
C GLU A 459 -23.66 -17.39 -1.60
N GLU A 460 -23.91 -16.26 -0.92
CA GLU A 460 -23.57 -16.03 0.49
C GLU A 460 -24.14 -17.13 1.39
N SER A 461 -25.42 -17.47 1.24
CA SER A 461 -26.06 -18.50 2.10
C SER A 461 -25.44 -19.89 1.94
N ASN A 462 -25.03 -20.26 0.72
CA ASN A 462 -24.36 -21.54 0.48
C ASN A 462 -22.92 -21.52 1.03
N ILE A 463 -22.21 -20.39 0.95
CA ILE A 463 -20.90 -20.21 1.59
C ILE A 463 -21.01 -20.40 3.11
N LEU A 464 -22.04 -19.84 3.73
CA LEU A 464 -22.35 -20.03 5.16
C LEU A 464 -22.59 -21.51 5.48
N GLU A 465 -23.32 -22.23 4.62
CA GLU A 465 -23.56 -23.66 4.79
C GLU A 465 -22.28 -24.51 4.66
N GLY A 466 -21.38 -24.13 3.75
CA GLY A 466 -20.06 -24.77 3.55
C GLY A 466 -18.96 -24.32 4.51
N GLY A 467 -19.26 -23.38 5.42
CA GLY A 467 -18.31 -22.81 6.38
C GLY A 467 -18.70 -23.03 7.83
N LYS A 468 -19.51 -24.05 8.14
CA LYS A 468 -20.05 -24.25 9.50
C LYS A 468 -18.94 -24.40 10.54
N HIS A 469 -17.89 -25.18 10.25
CA HIS A 469 -16.77 -25.33 11.18
C HIS A 469 -15.91 -24.07 11.27
N PHE A 470 -15.75 -23.34 10.18
CA PHE A 470 -15.07 -22.04 10.15
C PHE A 470 -15.78 -21.03 11.05
N PHE A 471 -17.09 -20.83 10.86
CA PHE A 471 -17.86 -19.86 11.64
C PHE A 471 -18.08 -20.30 13.09
N ASP A 472 -18.06 -21.60 13.40
CA ASP A 472 -18.10 -22.12 14.76
C ASP A 472 -16.77 -21.85 15.50
N ARG A 473 -15.64 -22.23 14.88
CA ARG A 473 -14.31 -22.18 15.51
C ARG A 473 -13.67 -20.81 15.54
N LEU A 474 -13.86 -20.00 14.50
CA LEU A 474 -13.23 -18.69 14.36
C LEU A 474 -14.23 -17.56 14.73
N SER A 475 -13.68 -16.37 14.94
CA SER A 475 -14.46 -15.16 15.28
C SER A 475 -13.96 -13.95 14.49
N PRO A 476 -13.99 -13.99 13.14
CA PRO A 476 -13.63 -12.83 12.32
C PRO A 476 -14.69 -11.71 12.42
N LEU A 477 -14.31 -10.50 12.06
CA LEU A 477 -15.27 -9.50 11.59
C LEU A 477 -15.65 -9.85 10.14
N ILE A 478 -16.93 -9.84 9.82
CA ILE A 478 -17.44 -10.19 8.50
C ILE A 478 -18.07 -8.94 7.90
N GLN A 479 -17.67 -8.56 6.69
CA GLN A 479 -18.45 -7.69 5.81
C GLN A 479 -19.19 -8.58 4.81
N TYR A 480 -20.48 -8.35 4.61
CA TYR A 480 -21.25 -9.08 3.60
C TYR A 480 -22.22 -8.17 2.87
N GLU A 481 -22.39 -8.43 1.58
CA GLU A 481 -23.36 -7.72 0.75
C GLU A 481 -24.78 -8.19 1.09
N ILE A 482 -25.72 -7.24 1.17
CA ILE A 482 -27.15 -7.52 1.39
C ILE A 482 -28.02 -7.32 0.15
N ARG A 483 -27.44 -6.89 -0.97
CA ARG A 483 -28.12 -6.61 -2.23
C ARG A 483 -27.45 -7.35 -3.38
N ALA A 484 -28.11 -8.36 -3.95
CA ALA A 484 -27.69 -8.94 -5.22
C ALA A 484 -28.67 -8.49 -6.30
N GLY A 485 -28.20 -7.66 -7.23
CA GLY A 485 -29.05 -6.95 -8.19
C GLY A 485 -30.16 -6.14 -7.50
N ASP A 486 -31.42 -6.36 -7.88
CA ASP A 486 -32.59 -5.68 -7.30
C ASP A 486 -33.13 -6.32 -6.01
N THR A 487 -32.54 -7.43 -5.55
CA THR A 487 -33.05 -8.23 -4.42
C THR A 487 -32.30 -7.91 -3.13
N VAL A 488 -33.03 -7.70 -2.03
CA VAL A 488 -32.45 -7.50 -0.69
C VAL A 488 -32.50 -8.81 0.11
N HIS A 489 -31.34 -9.36 0.48
CA HIS A 489 -31.19 -10.66 1.15
C HIS A 489 -31.22 -10.55 2.68
N MET A 490 -32.38 -10.19 3.23
CA MET A 490 -32.58 -10.04 4.68
C MET A 490 -32.38 -11.33 5.47
N GLU A 491 -32.54 -12.49 4.84
CA GLU A 491 -32.38 -13.80 5.49
C GLU A 491 -30.94 -14.04 5.99
N LEU A 492 -29.94 -13.38 5.39
CA LEU A 492 -28.55 -13.47 5.82
C LEU A 492 -28.33 -12.99 7.25
N ILE A 493 -29.07 -11.96 7.69
CA ILE A 493 -29.01 -11.48 9.07
C ILE A 493 -29.45 -12.59 10.04
N HIS A 494 -30.53 -13.31 9.70
CA HIS A 494 -31.00 -14.44 10.50
C HIS A 494 -30.01 -15.61 10.50
N HIS A 495 -29.38 -15.91 9.35
CA HIS A 495 -28.37 -16.96 9.25
C HIS A 495 -27.14 -16.65 10.12
N PHE A 496 -26.62 -15.43 10.07
CA PHE A 496 -25.53 -15.00 10.94
C PHE A 496 -25.92 -14.98 12.42
N THR A 497 -27.14 -14.53 12.74
CA THR A 497 -27.66 -14.56 14.12
C THR A 497 -27.71 -15.99 14.66
N ALA A 498 -28.13 -16.96 13.83
CA ALA A 498 -28.15 -18.38 14.21
C ALA A 498 -26.73 -18.96 14.48
N LEU A 499 -25.70 -18.35 13.89
CA LEU A 499 -24.28 -18.67 14.14
C LEU A 499 -23.66 -17.85 15.30
N GLY A 500 -24.46 -17.02 15.99
CA GLY A 500 -24.02 -16.21 17.13
C GLY A 500 -23.34 -14.89 16.76
N TYR A 501 -23.56 -14.39 15.55
CA TYR A 501 -23.05 -13.10 15.07
C TYR A 501 -24.14 -12.02 15.20
N ASP A 502 -23.77 -10.88 15.76
CA ASP A 502 -24.61 -9.68 15.79
C ASP A 502 -24.30 -8.80 14.57
N SER A 503 -25.32 -8.20 13.95
CA SER A 503 -25.17 -7.35 12.76
C SER A 503 -25.05 -5.86 13.09
N TYR A 504 -24.21 -5.17 12.32
CA TYR A 504 -23.85 -3.77 12.47
C TYR A 504 -23.82 -3.09 11.10
N ARG A 505 -24.05 -1.78 11.07
CA ARG A 505 -23.87 -0.90 9.90
C ARG A 505 -22.72 0.07 10.14
N LEU A 506 -22.10 0.54 9.05
CA LEU A 506 -21.09 1.59 9.09
C LEU A 506 -21.73 2.98 9.26
N VAL A 507 -21.18 3.78 10.17
CA VAL A 507 -21.40 5.23 10.29
C VAL A 507 -20.19 5.93 9.66
N PRO A 508 -20.28 6.39 8.40
CA PRO A 508 -19.11 6.82 7.62
C PRO A 508 -18.47 8.10 8.18
N GLY A 509 -19.26 9.03 8.74
CA GLY A 509 -18.74 10.27 9.32
C GLY A 509 -17.84 10.08 10.54
N LEU A 510 -17.96 8.94 11.23
CA LEU A 510 -17.14 8.60 12.40
C LEU A 510 -16.28 7.35 12.19
N ASN A 511 -16.39 6.66 11.05
CA ASN A 511 -15.71 5.39 10.74
C ASN A 511 -15.89 4.34 11.86
N VAL A 512 -17.15 4.12 12.25
CA VAL A 512 -17.51 3.23 13.37
C VAL A 512 -18.70 2.36 13.00
N LEU A 513 -18.70 1.13 13.52
CA LEU A 513 -19.82 0.20 13.41
C LEU A 513 -20.83 0.43 14.54
N VAL A 514 -22.11 0.54 14.19
CA VAL A 514 -23.23 0.64 15.14
C VAL A 514 -24.25 -0.46 14.86
N PRO A 515 -25.03 -0.92 15.85
CA PRO A 515 -26.08 -1.91 15.62
C PRO A 515 -27.05 -1.46 14.53
N ILE A 516 -27.56 -2.41 13.76
CA ILE A 516 -28.61 -2.13 12.77
C ILE A 516 -29.92 -1.72 13.47
N ASP A 517 -30.67 -0.80 12.85
CA ASP A 517 -31.99 -0.37 13.28
C ASP A 517 -33.00 -0.46 12.13
N ALA A 518 -34.31 -0.45 12.44
CA ALA A 518 -35.35 -0.62 11.42
C ALA A 518 -35.28 0.47 10.32
N GLU A 519 -34.96 1.71 10.68
CA GLU A 519 -34.83 2.81 9.72
C GLU A 519 -33.66 2.59 8.76
N SER A 520 -32.54 2.04 9.23
CA SER A 520 -31.37 1.76 8.40
C SER A 520 -31.66 0.70 7.32
N MET A 521 -32.59 -0.23 7.60
CA MET A 521 -33.01 -1.23 6.63
C MET A 521 -33.90 -0.66 5.53
N GLU A 522 -34.49 0.52 5.73
CA GLU A 522 -35.28 1.23 4.72
C GLU A 522 -34.41 2.11 3.81
N ASP A 523 -33.12 2.28 4.11
CA ASP A 523 -32.22 3.05 3.25
C ASP A 523 -31.88 2.26 1.97
N GLY A 524 -32.37 2.76 0.84
CA GLY A 524 -32.17 2.20 -0.49
C GLY A 524 -30.70 2.08 -0.92
N TYR A 525 -29.79 2.80 -0.27
CA TYR A 525 -28.36 2.82 -0.60
C TYR A 525 -27.52 1.92 0.30
N LEU A 526 -28.09 1.26 1.32
CA LEU A 526 -27.30 0.34 2.13
C LEU A 526 -26.94 -0.92 1.31
N LEU A 527 -25.65 -1.08 0.98
CA LEU A 527 -25.11 -2.21 0.20
C LEU A 527 -24.55 -3.31 1.10
N ASN A 528 -23.73 -2.92 2.08
CA ASN A 528 -22.97 -3.82 2.93
C ASN A 528 -23.43 -3.73 4.39
N LEU A 529 -23.41 -4.88 5.07
CA LEU A 529 -23.48 -4.96 6.52
C LEU A 529 -22.22 -5.61 7.07
N TYR A 530 -21.99 -5.40 8.37
CA TYR A 530 -20.96 -6.09 9.13
C TYR A 530 -21.60 -7.03 10.14
N CYS A 531 -20.95 -8.13 10.48
CA CYS A 531 -21.33 -8.93 11.65
C CYS A 531 -20.12 -9.50 12.36
N CYS A 532 -20.23 -9.68 13.68
CA CYS A 532 -19.19 -10.32 14.49
C CYS A 532 -19.77 -10.93 15.77
N LYS A 533 -19.06 -11.90 16.35
CA LYS A 533 -19.41 -12.46 17.66
C LYS A 533 -19.05 -11.47 18.78
N GLN A 534 -19.59 -11.70 19.98
CA GLN A 534 -19.43 -10.80 21.13
C GLN A 534 -17.98 -10.55 21.56
N ASP A 535 -17.09 -11.53 21.43
CA ASP A 535 -15.67 -11.38 21.76
C ASP A 535 -14.97 -10.40 20.80
N ARG A 536 -15.22 -10.54 19.49
CA ARG A 536 -14.75 -9.61 18.46
C ARG A 536 -15.37 -8.23 18.64
N ALA A 537 -16.67 -8.13 18.94
CA ALA A 537 -17.35 -6.87 19.22
C ALA A 537 -16.72 -6.12 20.40
N ARG A 538 -16.38 -6.81 21.50
CA ARG A 538 -15.66 -6.22 22.64
C ARG A 538 -14.28 -5.71 22.26
N SER A 539 -13.54 -6.47 21.45
CA SER A 539 -12.22 -6.06 20.95
C SER A 539 -12.31 -4.79 20.10
N LEU A 540 -13.25 -4.75 19.15
CA LEU A 540 -13.47 -3.60 18.28
C LEU A 540 -13.95 -2.37 19.06
N ALA A 541 -14.81 -2.56 20.07
CA ALA A 541 -15.25 -1.47 20.94
C ALA A 541 -14.09 -0.89 21.76
N GLY A 542 -13.20 -1.75 22.29
CA GLY A 542 -11.99 -1.31 22.99
C GLY A 542 -11.00 -0.55 22.10
N GLN A 543 -11.02 -0.81 20.80
CA GLN A 543 -10.20 -0.12 19.80
C GLN A 543 -10.88 1.13 19.21
N GLY A 544 -12.14 1.39 19.56
CA GLY A 544 -12.88 2.53 19.04
C GLY A 544 -13.41 2.36 17.60
N PHE A 545 -13.71 1.13 17.19
CA PHE A 545 -14.29 0.82 15.88
C PHE A 545 -15.74 0.33 15.93
N LEU A 546 -16.29 0.08 17.13
CA LEU A 546 -17.65 -0.44 17.30
C LEU A 546 -18.33 0.14 18.55
N VAL A 547 -19.62 0.47 18.44
CA VAL A 547 -20.48 0.79 19.59
C VAL A 547 -21.30 -0.44 19.99
N PRO A 548 -21.16 -0.95 21.23
CA PRO A 548 -21.93 -2.11 21.69
C PRO A 548 -23.44 -1.84 21.70
N ALA A 549 -24.25 -2.87 21.41
CA ALA A 549 -25.71 -2.75 21.36
C ALA A 549 -26.34 -2.16 22.64
N ALA A 550 -25.81 -2.50 23.81
CA ALA A 550 -26.28 -1.98 25.10
C ALA A 550 -26.10 -0.46 25.27
N ALA A 551 -25.26 0.17 24.45
CA ALA A 551 -24.96 1.61 24.50
C ALA A 551 -25.61 2.41 23.34
N PHE A 552 -26.40 1.76 22.48
CA PHE A 552 -27.02 2.35 21.30
C PHE A 552 -28.56 2.43 21.46
N GLY A 553 -29.19 3.53 21.03
CA GLY A 553 -30.66 3.66 21.03
C GLY A 553 -31.31 4.30 22.27
N GLY A 554 -30.72 5.37 22.83
CA GLY A 554 -31.37 6.18 23.88
C GLY A 554 -32.59 6.98 23.37
N PRO A 555 -33.59 7.28 24.23
CA PRO A 555 -34.75 8.09 23.84
C PRO A 555 -34.32 9.52 23.44
N ALA A 556 -34.97 10.05 22.40
CA ALA A 556 -34.83 11.45 22.01
C ALA A 556 -35.34 12.37 23.15
N PRO A 557 -34.69 13.52 23.42
CA PRO A 557 -35.18 14.45 24.43
C PRO A 557 -36.54 15.02 24.00
N SER A 558 -37.53 14.90 24.88
CA SER A 558 -38.84 15.52 24.72
C SER A 558 -38.83 16.95 25.26
N GLY A 559 -38.79 17.94 24.37
CA GLY A 559 -39.03 19.35 24.67
C GLY A 559 -37.77 20.17 24.95
N ALA A 560 -37.28 20.90 23.94
CA ALA A 560 -36.12 21.76 24.06
C ALA A 560 -36.45 23.08 24.78
N GLY A 561 -35.86 23.28 25.96
CA GLY A 561 -35.78 24.57 26.64
C GLY A 561 -34.57 25.37 26.16
N SER A 562 -34.57 26.69 26.40
CA SER A 562 -33.50 27.62 26.00
C SER A 562 -32.10 27.31 26.59
N GLU A 563 -31.99 26.43 27.60
CA GLU A 563 -30.72 25.97 28.17
C GLU A 563 -30.02 24.86 27.34
N GLU A 564 -30.69 24.27 26.34
CA GLU A 564 -30.17 23.18 25.48
C GLU A 564 -29.45 23.66 24.20
N ALA A 565 -29.38 24.97 23.94
CA ALA A 565 -28.62 25.55 22.82
C ALA A 565 -27.09 25.40 22.96
N VAL A 566 -26.64 24.79 24.06
CA VAL A 566 -25.24 24.46 24.38
C VAL A 566 -25.16 22.95 24.60
N GLY A 567 -24.39 22.25 23.79
CA GLY A 567 -24.17 20.82 23.94
C GLY A 567 -23.37 20.57 25.20
N ARG A 568 -23.98 19.98 26.24
CA ARG A 568 -23.28 19.61 27.48
C ARG A 568 -22.87 18.15 27.43
N THR A 569 -21.58 17.88 27.62
CA THR A 569 -21.04 16.54 27.75
C THR A 569 -21.34 15.94 29.12
N ALA A 570 -21.18 14.63 29.27
CA ALA A 570 -21.27 13.96 30.58
C ALA A 570 -20.24 14.51 31.59
N SER A 571 -19.13 15.07 31.11
CA SER A 571 -18.08 15.72 31.90
C SER A 571 -18.35 17.19 32.23
N GLY A 572 -19.49 17.75 31.79
CA GLY A 572 -19.88 19.14 32.04
C GLY A 572 -19.20 20.17 31.13
N ARG A 573 -18.47 19.75 30.09
CA ARG A 573 -17.94 20.66 29.06
C ARG A 573 -19.09 21.11 28.15
N THR A 574 -19.01 22.36 27.73
CA THR A 574 -20.01 23.02 26.88
C THR A 574 -19.46 23.21 25.48
N HIS A 575 -20.13 22.64 24.48
CA HIS A 575 -19.86 22.85 23.06
C HIS A 575 -20.91 23.79 22.48
N ASP A 576 -20.45 24.89 21.89
CA ASP A 576 -21.31 25.87 21.22
C ASP A 576 -21.04 25.81 19.71
N TRP A 577 -22.11 25.69 18.93
CA TRP A 577 -22.03 25.75 17.47
C TRP A 577 -21.36 27.05 17.01
N ARG A 578 -21.48 28.15 17.76
CA ARG A 578 -20.86 29.45 17.44
C ARG A 578 -19.35 29.33 17.35
N SER A 579 -18.71 28.68 18.32
CA SER A 579 -17.26 28.49 18.29
C SER A 579 -16.81 27.57 17.15
N SER A 580 -17.61 26.55 16.83
CA SER A 580 -17.27 25.58 15.78
C SER A 580 -17.48 26.13 14.38
N LEU A 581 -18.52 26.95 14.15
CA LEU A 581 -18.78 27.54 12.83
C LEU A 581 -18.03 28.85 12.62
N ALA A 582 -17.77 29.65 13.67
CA ALA A 582 -17.07 30.94 13.52
C ALA A 582 -15.64 30.82 12.98
N VAL A 583 -15.00 29.66 13.16
CA VAL A 583 -13.66 29.38 12.63
C VAL A 583 -13.66 28.99 11.14
N LEU A 584 -14.84 28.70 10.57
CA LEU A 584 -14.99 28.34 9.15
C LEU A 584 -15.09 29.60 8.28
N PRO A 585 -14.59 29.62 7.03
CA PRO A 585 -14.59 30.80 6.18
C PRO A 585 -15.99 31.40 5.96
N TYR A 586 -17.00 30.56 5.68
CA TYR A 586 -18.38 31.01 5.49
C TYR A 586 -19.04 31.41 6.82
N GLY A 587 -18.72 30.69 7.90
CA GLY A 587 -19.29 30.96 9.22
C GLY A 587 -18.80 32.29 9.79
N ALA A 588 -17.52 32.62 9.64
CA ALA A 588 -16.96 33.92 10.02
C ALA A 588 -17.68 35.10 9.33
N GLN A 589 -18.01 34.94 8.04
CA GLN A 589 -18.71 35.96 7.25
C GLN A 589 -20.18 36.14 7.68
N LEU A 590 -20.85 35.07 8.08
CA LEU A 590 -22.28 35.07 8.41
C LEU A 590 -22.58 35.22 9.91
N LEU A 591 -21.54 35.13 10.76
CA LEU A 591 -21.67 35.03 12.21
C LEU A 591 -22.53 36.16 12.82
N GLU A 592 -22.33 37.41 12.41
CA GLU A 592 -23.08 38.54 12.97
C GLU A 592 -24.57 38.50 12.59
N SER A 593 -24.89 38.05 11.37
CA SER A 593 -26.27 37.81 10.95
C SER A 593 -26.91 36.70 11.79
N TRP A 594 -26.19 35.61 12.02
CA TRP A 594 -26.71 34.50 12.81
C TRP A 594 -26.85 34.85 14.30
N LYS A 595 -25.95 35.65 14.86
CA LYS A 595 -26.10 36.18 16.23
C LYS A 595 -27.38 36.99 16.38
N ALA A 596 -27.74 37.80 15.38
CA ALA A 596 -28.99 38.56 15.39
C ALA A 596 -30.22 37.63 15.34
N THR A 597 -30.20 36.60 14.49
CA THR A 597 -31.29 35.61 14.39
C THR A 597 -31.44 34.78 15.67
N ALA A 598 -30.32 34.36 16.26
CA ALA A 598 -30.29 33.63 17.52
C ALA A 598 -30.83 34.49 18.68
N ALA A 599 -30.44 35.77 18.75
CA ALA A 599 -30.94 36.70 19.76
C ALA A 599 -32.46 36.95 19.65
N ALA A 600 -33.04 36.81 18.45
CA ALA A 600 -34.48 36.89 18.23
C ALA A 600 -35.24 35.61 18.65
N GLY A 601 -34.53 34.52 19.01
CA GLY A 601 -35.12 33.25 19.42
C GLY A 601 -35.67 32.41 18.25
N ASN A 602 -35.32 32.75 17.01
CA ASN A 602 -35.90 32.13 15.82
C ASN A 602 -35.18 30.82 15.37
N SER A 603 -34.04 30.48 15.98
CA SER A 603 -33.18 29.35 15.57
C SER A 603 -32.89 28.31 16.68
N VAL A 604 -33.54 28.39 17.85
CA VAL A 604 -33.16 27.62 19.06
C VAL A 604 -33.01 26.11 18.82
N GLU A 605 -33.94 25.49 18.09
CA GLU A 605 -33.90 24.05 17.81
C GLU A 605 -32.77 23.65 16.85
N VAL A 606 -32.47 24.51 15.87
CA VAL A 606 -31.33 24.31 14.95
C VAL A 606 -30.03 24.42 15.72
N GLU A 607 -29.91 25.44 16.57
CA GLU A 607 -28.72 25.67 17.39
C GLU A 607 -28.42 24.47 18.31
N ALA A 608 -29.44 23.90 18.94
CA ALA A 608 -29.29 22.69 19.75
C ALA A 608 -28.80 21.50 18.92
N ALA A 609 -29.36 21.29 17.73
CA ALA A 609 -28.93 20.21 16.85
C ALA A 609 -27.49 20.40 16.34
N LEU A 610 -27.08 21.63 16.01
CA LEU A 610 -25.72 21.99 15.61
C LEU A 610 -24.72 21.82 16.75
N ALA A 611 -25.13 22.15 17.99
CA ALA A 611 -24.30 21.92 19.16
C ALA A 611 -24.06 20.41 19.40
N GLN A 612 -25.06 19.55 19.19
CA GLN A 612 -24.88 18.09 19.25
C GLN A 612 -23.92 17.59 18.14
N TYR A 613 -23.98 18.16 16.94
CA TYR A 613 -23.00 17.84 15.90
C TYR A 613 -21.59 18.31 16.30
N ALA A 614 -21.44 19.49 16.91
CA ALA A 614 -20.14 19.95 17.41
C ALA A 614 -19.55 19.00 18.48
N VAL A 615 -20.39 18.45 19.37
CA VAL A 615 -19.97 17.41 20.34
C VAL A 615 -19.45 16.16 19.61
N CYS A 616 -20.10 15.72 18.53
CA CYS A 616 -19.66 14.52 17.81
C CYS A 616 -18.29 14.69 17.13
N GLN A 617 -17.91 15.92 16.80
CA GLN A 617 -16.62 16.25 16.18
C GLN A 617 -15.46 16.32 17.18
N ASP A 618 -15.70 16.30 18.50
CA ASP A 618 -14.64 16.36 19.51
C ASP A 618 -13.95 14.98 19.66
N PRO A 619 -12.69 14.82 19.21
CA PRO A 619 -12.00 13.53 19.28
C PRO A 619 -11.59 13.13 20.70
N SER A 620 -11.67 14.04 21.68
CA SER A 620 -11.34 13.77 23.08
C SER A 620 -12.46 13.05 23.84
N LEU A 621 -13.67 12.98 23.25
CA LEU A 621 -14.82 12.32 23.86
C LEU A 621 -14.89 10.83 23.53
N PRO A 622 -15.46 10.01 24.44
CA PRO A 622 -15.72 8.60 24.15
C PRO A 622 -16.56 8.42 22.88
N LEU A 623 -16.24 7.39 22.10
CA LEU A 623 -16.92 7.10 20.84
C LEU A 623 -18.44 6.95 20.98
N THR A 624 -18.89 6.31 22.06
CA THR A 624 -20.32 6.16 22.39
C THR A 624 -21.03 7.49 22.55
N GLU A 625 -20.39 8.48 23.16
CA GLU A 625 -20.94 9.82 23.36
C GLU A 625 -20.99 10.59 22.03
N ARG A 626 -19.95 10.45 21.21
CA ARG A 626 -19.89 11.07 19.88
C ARG A 626 -20.96 10.52 18.94
N VAL A 627 -21.13 9.20 18.89
CA VAL A 627 -22.18 8.54 18.09
C VAL A 627 -23.57 8.96 18.58
N SER A 628 -23.81 8.95 19.89
CA SER A 628 -25.10 9.39 20.45
C SER A 628 -25.41 10.85 20.11
N SER A 629 -24.41 11.73 20.11
CA SER A 629 -24.58 13.14 19.76
C SER A 629 -24.86 13.34 18.28
N LEU A 630 -24.22 12.56 17.40
CA LEU A 630 -24.52 12.56 15.96
C LEU A 630 -25.96 12.08 15.69
N GLU A 631 -26.39 11.00 16.34
CA GLU A 631 -27.77 10.47 16.26
C GLU A 631 -28.80 11.52 16.73
N LYS A 632 -28.55 12.20 17.86
CA LYS A 632 -29.41 13.28 18.37
C LYS A 632 -29.52 14.44 17.39
N SER A 633 -28.40 14.86 16.82
CA SER A 633 -28.36 15.91 15.80
C SER A 633 -29.18 15.54 14.57
N PHE A 634 -29.01 14.31 14.07
CA PHE A 634 -29.77 13.77 12.94
C PHE A 634 -31.27 13.78 13.20
N ARG A 635 -31.72 13.18 14.32
CA ARG A 635 -33.14 13.10 14.66
C ARG A 635 -33.77 14.47 14.86
N ALA A 636 -33.07 15.40 15.51
CA ALA A 636 -33.54 16.77 15.73
C ALA A 636 -33.73 17.52 14.40
N LEU A 637 -32.72 17.48 13.51
CA LEU A 637 -32.81 18.14 12.20
C LEU A 637 -33.88 17.51 11.30
N ARG A 638 -34.02 16.17 11.32
CA ARG A 638 -35.05 15.48 10.53
C ARG A 638 -36.45 15.90 10.98
N ALA A 639 -36.75 15.80 12.28
CA ALA A 639 -38.04 16.18 12.84
C ALA A 639 -38.35 17.67 12.60
N LEU A 640 -37.33 18.53 12.66
CA LEU A 640 -37.48 19.95 12.37
C LEU A 640 -37.78 20.20 10.88
N CYS A 641 -37.08 19.55 9.96
CA CYS A 641 -37.32 19.67 8.51
C CYS A 641 -38.68 19.11 8.08
N GLU A 642 -39.17 18.04 8.72
CA GLU A 642 -40.51 17.50 8.48
C GLU A 642 -41.62 18.48 8.89
N ARG A 643 -41.38 19.27 9.95
CA ARG A 643 -42.34 20.25 10.49
C ARG A 643 -42.25 21.61 9.80
N ASP A 644 -41.05 22.15 9.65
CA ASP A 644 -40.77 23.50 9.16
C ASP A 644 -39.45 23.53 8.36
N PRO A 645 -39.46 23.11 7.08
CA PRO A 645 -38.27 23.08 6.27
C PRO A 645 -37.82 24.49 5.88
N SER A 646 -36.52 24.75 6.00
CA SER A 646 -35.82 25.95 5.49
C SER A 646 -34.65 25.52 4.59
N ASN A 647 -34.01 26.47 3.90
CA ASN A 647 -32.84 26.15 3.08
C ASN A 647 -31.67 25.63 3.96
N MET A 648 -31.45 26.27 5.11
CA MET A 648 -30.31 26.03 6.00
C MET A 648 -30.48 24.78 6.86
N ARG A 649 -31.71 24.47 7.28
CA ARG A 649 -32.05 23.19 7.95
C ARG A 649 -31.88 22.00 7.02
N LEU A 650 -32.31 22.12 5.76
CA LEU A 650 -32.14 21.05 4.77
C LEU A 650 -30.66 20.82 4.42
N ALA A 651 -29.87 21.90 4.30
CA ALA A 651 -28.43 21.80 4.11
C ALA A 651 -27.75 21.05 5.27
N SER A 652 -28.09 21.42 6.51
CA SER A 652 -27.56 20.76 7.71
C SER A 652 -28.03 19.31 7.84
N LEU A 653 -29.31 19.03 7.55
CA LEU A 653 -29.85 17.67 7.55
C LEU A 653 -29.12 16.80 6.53
N ALA A 654 -28.86 17.31 5.32
CA ALA A 654 -28.11 16.57 4.31
C ALA A 654 -26.72 16.16 4.79
N ARG A 655 -25.98 17.10 5.40
CA ARG A 655 -24.65 16.86 5.97
C ARG A 655 -24.70 15.81 7.09
N VAL A 656 -25.58 15.99 8.06
CA VAL A 656 -25.68 15.14 9.24
C VAL A 656 -26.20 13.74 8.88
N ALA A 657 -27.19 13.64 7.99
CA ALA A 657 -27.73 12.37 7.51
C ALA A 657 -26.66 11.56 6.77
N ARG A 658 -25.88 12.19 5.88
CA ARG A 658 -24.74 11.56 5.20
C ARG A 658 -23.74 11.01 6.22
N ASP A 659 -23.29 11.85 7.13
CA ASP A 659 -22.27 11.47 8.11
C ASP A 659 -22.76 10.36 9.06
N PHE A 660 -24.06 10.34 9.36
CA PHE A 660 -24.67 9.28 10.17
C PHE A 660 -24.96 7.98 9.41
N GLY A 661 -24.89 8.00 8.07
CA GLY A 661 -25.09 6.84 7.20
C GLY A 661 -26.50 6.69 6.60
N TYR A 662 -27.36 7.70 6.69
CA TYR A 662 -28.69 7.73 6.05
C TYR A 662 -28.63 8.51 4.73
N ARG A 663 -28.04 7.87 3.72
CA ARG A 663 -27.80 8.47 2.41
C ARG A 663 -29.10 8.82 1.69
N ALA A 664 -30.14 7.97 1.77
CA ALA A 664 -31.43 8.29 1.14
C ALA A 664 -32.03 9.59 1.69
N CYS A 665 -31.97 9.79 3.02
CA CYS A 665 -32.43 11.01 3.67
C CYS A 665 -31.59 12.23 3.23
N ALA A 666 -30.26 12.08 3.12
CA ALA A 666 -29.40 13.15 2.64
C ALA A 666 -29.74 13.58 1.21
N VAL A 667 -29.96 12.63 0.31
CA VAL A 667 -30.35 12.90 -1.09
C VAL A 667 -31.71 13.61 -1.16
N GLN A 668 -32.70 13.14 -0.40
CA GLN A 668 -34.02 13.77 -0.33
C GLN A 668 -33.94 15.22 0.18
N ALA A 669 -33.17 15.46 1.24
CA ALA A 669 -32.97 16.80 1.78
C ALA A 669 -32.32 17.75 0.75
N LEU A 670 -31.32 17.26 0.01
CA LEU A 670 -30.65 18.04 -1.06
C LEU A 670 -31.58 18.34 -2.23
N GLN A 671 -32.41 17.38 -2.66
CA GLN A 671 -33.39 17.58 -3.74
C GLN A 671 -34.44 18.62 -3.33
N GLN A 672 -35.01 18.49 -2.13
CA GLN A 672 -35.96 19.46 -1.59
C GLN A 672 -35.34 20.86 -1.46
N LEU A 673 -34.06 20.94 -1.06
CA LEU A 673 -33.32 22.19 -1.00
C LEU A 673 -33.16 22.83 -2.39
N LEU A 674 -32.77 22.04 -3.39
CA LEU A 674 -32.61 22.52 -4.76
C LEU A 674 -33.95 23.01 -5.34
N ASP A 675 -35.03 22.26 -5.15
CA ASP A 675 -36.37 22.64 -5.62
C ASP A 675 -36.84 23.97 -5.00
N ARG A 676 -36.59 24.18 -3.71
CA ARG A 676 -36.91 25.43 -3.03
C ARG A 676 -36.15 26.62 -3.61
N ILE A 677 -34.85 26.45 -3.87
CA ILE A 677 -34.01 27.50 -4.45
C ILE A 677 -34.51 27.85 -5.86
N VAL A 678 -34.81 26.85 -6.68
CA VAL A 678 -35.32 27.03 -8.05
C VAL A 678 -36.69 27.72 -8.05
N HIS A 679 -37.62 27.32 -7.18
CA HIS A 679 -38.97 27.88 -7.13
C HIS A 679 -39.07 29.28 -6.50
N ARG A 680 -38.26 29.58 -5.48
CA ARG A 680 -38.30 30.87 -4.77
C ARG A 680 -37.32 31.90 -5.34
N ASN A 681 -36.39 31.48 -6.20
CA ASN A 681 -35.31 32.29 -6.77
C ASN A 681 -34.54 33.11 -5.70
N ARG A 682 -34.38 32.54 -4.50
CA ARG A 682 -33.73 33.20 -3.36
C ARG A 682 -33.09 32.18 -2.42
N LEU A 683 -31.85 32.42 -2.05
CA LEU A 683 -31.16 31.70 -0.99
C LEU A 683 -31.22 32.54 0.30
N GLU A 684 -31.91 32.04 1.32
CA GLU A 684 -31.98 32.67 2.65
C GLU A 684 -30.96 31.98 3.56
N LEU A 685 -29.95 32.73 4.00
CA LEU A 685 -28.81 32.30 4.83
C LEU A 685 -28.91 32.85 6.27
N ASP A 686 -30.13 33.13 6.71
CA ASP A 686 -30.44 33.92 7.91
C ASP A 686 -30.33 33.14 9.21
N GLU A 687 -30.22 31.82 9.19
CA GLU A 687 -29.98 30.97 10.36
C GLU A 687 -28.68 30.15 10.22
N PRO A 688 -28.04 29.76 11.34
CA PRO A 688 -26.80 28.99 11.31
C PRO A 688 -27.00 27.59 10.71
N PHE A 689 -25.97 27.09 10.00
CA PHE A 689 -26.06 25.83 9.28
C PHE A 689 -24.70 25.16 9.07
N LEU A 690 -24.74 23.87 8.73
CA LEU A 690 -23.60 23.12 8.19
C LEU A 690 -23.67 23.08 6.66
N ALA A 691 -22.56 23.38 5.99
CA ALA A 691 -22.47 23.21 4.55
C ALA A 691 -22.81 21.75 4.16
N PRO A 692 -23.56 21.51 3.07
CA PRO A 692 -23.97 20.15 2.71
C PRO A 692 -22.81 19.16 2.55
N GLY A 693 -21.66 19.62 2.03
CA GLY A 693 -20.45 18.83 1.84
C GLY A 693 -19.27 19.39 2.64
N GLY A 694 -18.61 18.56 3.43
CA GLY A 694 -17.57 18.99 4.38
C GLY A 694 -16.35 19.68 3.77
N ARG A 695 -16.02 19.41 2.49
CA ARG A 695 -14.92 20.14 1.85
C ARG A 695 -15.19 21.64 1.73
N PHE A 696 -16.46 22.03 1.70
CA PHE A 696 -16.87 23.43 1.63
C PHE A 696 -16.59 24.16 2.95
N ASP A 697 -16.43 23.43 4.07
CA ASP A 697 -15.99 24.03 5.33
C ASP A 697 -14.61 24.69 5.24
N LEU A 698 -13.78 24.29 4.28
CA LEU A 698 -12.43 24.83 4.08
C LEU A 698 -12.33 25.80 2.89
N LEU A 699 -13.40 26.01 2.14
CA LEU A 699 -13.40 26.86 0.95
C LEU A 699 -13.92 28.25 1.29
N ALA A 700 -13.16 29.27 0.92
CA ALA A 700 -13.66 30.63 0.87
C ALA A 700 -14.90 30.71 -0.03
N THR A 701 -15.91 31.44 0.42
CA THR A 701 -17.18 31.68 -0.29
C THR A 701 -17.01 32.50 -1.57
N GLY A 702 -15.84 33.14 -1.72
CA GLY A 702 -15.56 34.03 -2.84
C GLY A 702 -16.50 35.24 -2.85
N PRO A 703 -16.77 35.83 -4.02
CA PRO A 703 -17.60 37.04 -4.12
C PRO A 703 -19.10 36.79 -3.95
N SER A 704 -19.55 35.53 -3.98
CA SER A 704 -20.97 35.17 -3.89
C SER A 704 -21.16 33.89 -3.09
N VAL A 705 -21.61 34.05 -1.85
CA VAL A 705 -21.99 32.95 -0.96
C VAL A 705 -23.09 32.09 -1.59
N ASP A 706 -23.99 32.70 -2.36
CA ASP A 706 -25.05 31.99 -3.07
C ASP A 706 -24.51 31.02 -4.12
N ASN A 707 -23.53 31.45 -4.91
CA ASN A 707 -22.88 30.58 -5.90
C ASN A 707 -22.08 29.46 -5.23
N TRP A 708 -21.39 29.78 -4.14
CA TRP A 708 -20.68 28.79 -3.32
C TRP A 708 -21.63 27.73 -2.76
N MET A 709 -22.77 28.15 -2.20
CA MET A 709 -23.78 27.24 -1.65
C MET A 709 -24.42 26.40 -2.75
N LEU A 710 -24.80 27.01 -3.87
CA LEU A 710 -25.37 26.29 -5.00
C LEU A 710 -24.38 25.23 -5.52
N ALA A 711 -23.08 25.54 -5.57
CA ALA A 711 -22.06 24.57 -5.94
C ALA A 711 -21.96 23.42 -4.92
N ALA A 712 -22.03 23.73 -3.61
CA ALA A 712 -22.05 22.72 -2.54
C ALA A 712 -23.23 21.75 -2.67
N ILE A 713 -24.42 22.27 -2.93
CA ILE A 713 -25.64 21.48 -3.11
C ILE A 713 -25.52 20.59 -4.34
N LEU A 714 -25.19 21.17 -5.50
CA LEU A 714 -25.14 20.42 -6.76
C LEU A 714 -24.06 19.33 -6.72
N GLU A 715 -22.91 19.61 -6.11
CA GLU A 715 -21.84 18.61 -6.00
C GLU A 715 -22.22 17.46 -5.06
N GLU A 716 -22.84 17.72 -3.91
CA GLU A 716 -23.28 16.63 -3.04
C GLU A 716 -24.44 15.84 -3.63
N ILE A 717 -25.33 16.46 -4.41
CA ILE A 717 -26.33 15.71 -5.20
C ILE A 717 -25.64 14.78 -6.20
N GLU A 718 -24.58 15.24 -6.85
CA GLU A 718 -23.83 14.43 -7.81
C GLU A 718 -23.12 13.24 -7.14
N ARG A 719 -22.56 13.42 -5.94
CA ARG A 719 -21.92 12.33 -5.19
C ARG A 719 -22.90 11.36 -4.54
N LEU A 720 -23.97 11.86 -3.96
CA LEU A 720 -24.88 11.06 -3.13
C LEU A 720 -26.06 10.51 -3.94
N GLY A 721 -26.54 11.24 -4.95
CA GLY A 721 -27.69 10.82 -5.75
C GLY A 721 -27.42 9.55 -6.58
N SER A 722 -26.17 9.38 -7.01
CA SER A 722 -25.66 8.17 -7.67
C SER A 722 -24.25 7.89 -7.19
N TYR A 723 -23.86 6.62 -7.05
CA TYR A 723 -22.49 6.23 -6.69
C TYR A 723 -21.44 6.79 -7.66
N SER A 724 -21.78 6.85 -8.94
CA SER A 724 -20.89 7.31 -10.01
C SER A 724 -21.70 7.93 -11.14
N SER A 725 -21.07 8.83 -11.90
CA SER A 725 -21.64 9.35 -13.14
C SER A 725 -21.74 8.29 -14.25
N TYR A 726 -21.14 7.10 -14.03
CA TYR A 726 -21.36 5.90 -14.82
C TYR A 726 -22.85 5.56 -14.96
N TYR A 727 -23.60 5.62 -13.85
CA TYR A 727 -25.01 5.21 -13.81
C TYR A 727 -25.96 6.31 -14.29
N THR A 728 -25.60 7.58 -14.10
CA THR A 728 -26.42 8.71 -14.54
C THR A 728 -26.22 9.03 -16.02
N GLY A 729 -25.04 8.74 -16.56
CA GLY A 729 -24.67 9.04 -17.94
C GLY A 729 -24.87 10.52 -18.27
N THR A 730 -25.45 10.80 -19.45
CA THR A 730 -25.65 12.17 -19.96
C THR A 730 -26.59 13.02 -19.09
N THR A 731 -27.38 12.43 -18.20
CA THR A 731 -28.25 13.19 -17.28
C THR A 731 -27.46 14.02 -16.26
N ALA A 732 -26.20 13.68 -15.98
CA ALA A 732 -25.33 14.45 -15.09
C ALA A 732 -24.76 15.74 -15.76
N LEU A 733 -24.72 15.82 -17.09
CA LEU A 733 -24.05 16.91 -17.81
C LEU A 733 -24.51 18.31 -17.41
N PRO A 734 -25.81 18.64 -17.39
CA PRO A 734 -26.25 20.00 -17.06
C PRO A 734 -25.80 20.42 -15.66
N ARG A 735 -25.77 19.47 -14.72
CA ARG A 735 -25.32 19.67 -13.35
C ARG A 735 -23.81 19.89 -13.29
N LEU A 736 -23.04 19.02 -13.92
CA LEU A 736 -21.57 19.08 -13.95
C LEU A 736 -21.06 20.35 -14.65
N GLU A 737 -21.69 20.76 -15.76
CA GLU A 737 -21.38 22.03 -16.43
C GLU A 737 -21.70 23.24 -15.56
N LYS A 738 -22.82 23.18 -14.81
CA LYS A 738 -23.18 24.23 -13.86
C LYS A 738 -22.19 24.31 -12.70
N ILE A 739 -21.77 23.17 -12.13
CA ILE A 739 -20.74 23.10 -11.08
C ILE A 739 -19.43 23.73 -11.59
N ARG A 740 -18.99 23.37 -12.81
CA ARG A 740 -17.81 23.97 -13.46
C ARG A 740 -17.95 25.48 -13.60
N ALA A 741 -19.10 25.96 -14.10
CA ALA A 741 -19.34 27.39 -14.32
C ALA A 741 -19.40 28.21 -13.02
N LEU A 742 -19.79 27.60 -11.90
CA LEU A 742 -19.79 28.24 -10.59
C LEU A 742 -18.36 28.45 -10.03
N GLY A 743 -17.36 27.71 -10.54
CA GLY A 743 -15.95 27.92 -10.17
C GLY A 743 -15.51 27.28 -8.85
N PHE A 744 -16.39 26.55 -8.16
CA PHE A 744 -16.11 25.89 -6.88
C PHE A 744 -15.98 24.36 -6.98
N GLY A 745 -16.19 23.78 -8.16
CA GLY A 745 -16.20 22.33 -8.37
C GLY A 745 -14.88 21.64 -8.01
N SER A 746 -14.96 20.44 -7.44
CA SER A 746 -13.77 19.62 -7.14
C SER A 746 -13.13 19.03 -8.40
N ALA A 747 -11.87 18.56 -8.28
CA ALA A 747 -11.19 17.84 -9.35
C ALA A 747 -11.95 16.57 -9.79
N GLU A 748 -12.61 15.90 -8.84
CA GLU A 748 -13.50 14.77 -9.11
C GLU A 748 -14.65 15.17 -10.05
N MET A 749 -15.32 16.31 -9.80
CA MET A 749 -16.39 16.80 -10.69
C MET A 749 -15.88 17.15 -12.08
N GLY A 750 -14.65 17.68 -12.17
CA GLY A 750 -13.97 17.88 -13.45
C GLY A 750 -13.77 16.58 -14.22
N ARG A 751 -13.30 15.53 -13.54
CA ARG A 751 -13.14 14.19 -14.14
C ARG A 751 -14.48 13.58 -14.54
N ARG A 752 -15.51 13.66 -13.69
CA ARG A 752 -16.90 13.25 -14.03
C ARG A 752 -17.36 13.88 -15.34
N LEU A 753 -17.21 15.20 -15.47
CA LEU A 753 -17.59 15.92 -16.68
C LEU A 753 -16.84 15.39 -17.91
N SER A 754 -15.51 15.25 -17.82
CA SER A 754 -14.68 14.75 -18.92
C SER A 754 -15.02 13.31 -19.30
N LEU A 755 -15.25 12.43 -18.32
CA LEU A 755 -15.55 11.02 -18.54
C LEU A 755 -16.94 10.81 -19.16
N VAL A 756 -17.96 11.56 -18.73
CA VAL A 756 -19.28 11.54 -19.38
C VAL A 756 -19.17 12.02 -20.82
N GLN A 757 -18.43 13.11 -21.08
CA GLN A 757 -18.23 13.60 -22.45
C GLN A 757 -17.50 12.56 -23.33
N GLN A 758 -16.42 11.96 -22.81
CA GLN A 758 -15.63 10.96 -23.52
C GLN A 758 -16.42 9.69 -23.81
N ARG A 759 -17.12 9.13 -22.82
CA ARG A 759 -17.90 7.90 -22.96
C ARG A 759 -19.01 8.02 -24.01
N PHE A 760 -19.68 9.17 -24.08
CA PHE A 760 -20.79 9.40 -25.00
C PHE A 760 -20.40 10.13 -26.29
N GLY A 761 -19.10 10.34 -26.56
CA GLY A 761 -18.60 11.00 -27.77
C GLY A 761 -19.10 12.44 -27.96
N LEU A 762 -19.37 13.14 -26.85
CA LEU A 762 -19.90 14.49 -26.89
C LEU A 762 -18.76 15.49 -27.07
N PRO A 763 -18.97 16.58 -27.83
CA PRO A 763 -17.96 17.61 -27.98
C PRO A 763 -17.60 18.15 -26.60
N GLY A 764 -16.35 17.97 -26.19
CA GLY A 764 -15.83 18.68 -25.04
C GLY A 764 -16.05 20.17 -25.31
N SER A 765 -16.68 20.90 -24.39
CA SER A 765 -16.57 22.35 -24.44
C SER A 765 -15.07 22.65 -24.56
N PRO A 766 -14.62 23.59 -25.41
CA PRO A 766 -13.22 23.99 -25.42
C PRO A 766 -12.80 24.18 -23.97
N SER A 767 -11.65 23.64 -23.60
CA SER A 767 -11.04 23.90 -22.31
C SER A 767 -10.78 25.41 -22.25
N GLU A 768 -11.81 26.19 -21.91
CA GLU A 768 -11.58 27.48 -21.32
C GLU A 768 -10.72 27.18 -20.08
N PRO A 769 -9.54 27.80 -19.96
CA PRO A 769 -8.80 27.70 -18.72
C PRO A 769 -9.78 28.06 -17.60
N PRO A 770 -9.77 27.32 -16.48
CA PRO A 770 -10.75 27.47 -15.42
C PRO A 770 -11.01 28.95 -15.18
N ALA A 771 -12.29 29.35 -15.26
CA ALA A 771 -12.73 30.72 -15.02
C ALA A 771 -11.95 31.25 -13.82
N LYS A 772 -11.19 32.33 -14.03
CA LYS A 772 -10.28 32.94 -13.04
C LYS A 772 -10.94 32.86 -11.67
N THR A 773 -10.53 31.85 -10.90
CA THR A 773 -10.65 31.90 -9.46
C THR A 773 -10.04 33.24 -9.07
N SER A 774 -10.70 33.99 -8.17
CA SER A 774 -10.00 35.06 -7.45
C SER A 774 -8.64 34.47 -7.06
N PRO A 775 -7.53 35.11 -7.48
CA PRO A 775 -6.31 34.43 -7.82
C PRO A 775 -5.90 33.51 -6.68
N ILE A 776 -6.25 32.23 -6.80
CA ILE A 776 -5.44 31.19 -6.22
C ILE A 776 -4.20 31.34 -7.06
N ARG A 777 -3.20 32.04 -6.52
CA ARG A 777 -1.91 32.20 -7.18
C ARG A 777 -1.55 30.81 -7.72
N PRO A 778 -1.28 30.68 -9.03
CA PRO A 778 -0.82 29.40 -9.57
C PRO A 778 0.35 28.98 -8.70
N PHE A 779 0.39 27.71 -8.25
CA PHE A 779 1.56 27.15 -7.56
C PHE A 779 2.83 27.68 -8.26
N PRO A 780 3.66 28.52 -7.61
CA PRO A 780 4.95 28.88 -8.18
C PRO A 780 6.05 28.12 -7.44
N PRO A 781 7.11 27.63 -8.10
CA PRO A 781 7.27 27.23 -9.51
C PRO A 781 6.85 25.76 -9.68
N SER A 782 6.98 25.20 -10.88
CA SER A 782 7.05 23.75 -11.07
C SER A 782 7.89 23.11 -9.96
N VAL A 783 7.41 22.05 -9.31
CA VAL A 783 8.22 21.30 -8.34
C VAL A 783 8.81 20.09 -9.04
N ASP A 784 10.06 19.77 -8.72
CA ASP A 784 10.77 18.62 -9.26
C ASP A 784 11.02 17.61 -8.14
N LEU A 785 10.80 16.33 -8.43
CA LEU A 785 11.09 15.26 -7.50
C LEU A 785 12.55 14.83 -7.69
N ARG A 786 13.37 15.01 -6.66
CA ARG A 786 14.80 14.74 -6.69
C ARG A 786 15.17 13.67 -5.67
N GLU A 787 15.98 12.72 -6.10
CA GLU A 787 16.65 11.79 -5.20
C GLU A 787 17.81 12.53 -4.51
N THR A 788 17.85 12.46 -3.18
CA THR A 788 18.92 12.99 -2.35
C THR A 788 19.47 11.90 -1.44
N ARG A 789 20.62 12.14 -0.81
CA ARG A 789 21.20 11.20 0.17
C ARG A 789 20.27 10.86 1.35
N TYR A 790 19.37 11.78 1.69
CA TYR A 790 18.44 11.63 2.82
C TYR A 790 17.03 11.23 2.36
N GLY A 791 16.89 10.86 1.07
CA GLY A 791 15.68 10.37 0.44
C GLY A 791 15.09 11.34 -0.58
N ARG A 792 13.83 11.10 -0.96
CA ARG A 792 13.17 11.80 -2.07
C ARG A 792 12.63 13.15 -1.62
N MET A 793 12.95 14.21 -2.37
CA MET A 793 12.52 15.57 -2.04
C MET A 793 11.89 16.27 -3.24
N LEU A 794 10.70 16.84 -3.03
CA LEU A 794 10.08 17.84 -3.89
C LEU A 794 10.79 19.18 -3.66
N VAL A 795 11.36 19.74 -4.73
CA VAL A 795 12.06 21.03 -4.71
C VAL A 795 11.53 21.98 -5.78
N PRO A 796 11.50 23.30 -5.53
CA PRO A 796 11.12 24.30 -6.54
C PRO A 796 12.06 24.30 -7.77
N VAL A 797 11.50 24.25 -8.98
CA VAL A 797 12.24 24.38 -10.26
C VAL A 797 12.67 25.84 -10.44
N GLY A 798 13.97 26.05 -10.65
CA GLY A 798 14.54 27.38 -10.90
C GLY A 798 15.57 27.86 -9.88
N GLY A 799 15.79 27.12 -8.78
CA GLY A 799 16.79 27.45 -7.75
C GLY A 799 16.44 28.74 -7.00
N GLN A 800 15.99 28.64 -5.75
CA GLN A 800 15.79 29.83 -4.92
C GLN A 800 17.10 30.28 -4.26
N PRO A 801 17.31 31.59 -4.04
CA PRO A 801 18.35 32.05 -3.11
C PRO A 801 18.09 31.45 -1.71
N GLY A 802 19.09 30.77 -1.14
CA GLY A 802 18.99 30.08 0.16
C GLY A 802 18.57 28.61 0.08
N ALA A 803 17.96 28.16 -1.01
CA ALA A 803 17.83 26.73 -1.33
C ALA A 803 19.06 26.31 -2.17
N PRO A 804 19.80 25.25 -1.79
CA PRO A 804 20.95 24.84 -2.59
C PRO A 804 20.50 24.52 -4.02
N SER A 805 21.19 25.12 -5.00
CA SER A 805 21.05 24.76 -6.40
C SER A 805 21.38 23.27 -6.56
N MET A 806 20.36 22.42 -6.66
CA MET A 806 20.53 20.99 -6.99
C MET A 806 20.75 20.76 -8.50
N ALA A 807 21.31 21.74 -9.20
CA ALA A 807 21.73 21.60 -10.58
C ALA A 807 23.03 20.78 -10.65
N GLY A 808 22.90 19.46 -10.75
CA GLY A 808 23.99 18.58 -11.20
C GLY A 808 24.11 17.24 -10.49
N THR A 809 23.94 17.19 -9.15
CA THR A 809 24.23 15.96 -8.38
C THR A 809 23.25 15.64 -7.24
N GLY A 810 22.28 16.50 -6.93
CA GLY A 810 21.32 16.25 -5.84
C GLY A 810 21.92 16.24 -4.42
N GLU A 811 23.16 16.74 -4.24
CA GLU A 811 23.85 16.70 -2.94
C GLU A 811 23.71 18.03 -2.18
N LEU A 812 23.24 17.93 -0.93
CA LEU A 812 23.24 19.00 0.06
C LEU A 812 24.67 19.24 0.59
N SER A 813 24.94 20.39 1.21
CA SER A 813 26.22 20.75 1.87
C SER A 813 26.61 19.73 2.95
N GLN A 814 27.37 18.71 2.57
CA GLN A 814 27.77 17.61 3.44
C GLN A 814 28.51 18.10 4.70
N GLU A 815 29.25 19.20 4.60
CA GLU A 815 29.97 19.81 5.71
C GLU A 815 29.04 20.35 6.82
N GLU A 816 27.86 20.89 6.46
CA GLU A 816 26.86 21.33 7.46
C GLU A 816 26.31 20.15 8.26
N PHE A 817 25.95 19.06 7.58
CA PHE A 817 25.42 17.86 8.25
C PHE A 817 26.48 17.10 9.04
N GLN A 818 27.75 17.15 8.62
CA GLN A 818 28.88 16.66 9.43
C GLN A 818 29.05 17.47 10.72
N LEU A 819 28.74 18.76 10.70
CA LEU A 819 28.71 19.57 11.92
C LEU A 819 27.49 19.24 12.78
N PHE A 820 26.29 19.15 12.19
CA PHE A 820 25.06 18.85 12.94
C PHE A 820 25.09 17.49 13.62
N SER A 821 25.63 16.46 12.96
CA SER A 821 25.72 15.10 13.54
C SER A 821 26.63 14.99 14.77
N GLN A 822 27.44 16.02 15.06
CA GLN A 822 28.24 16.07 16.29
C GLN A 822 27.41 16.48 17.52
N PHE A 823 26.24 17.10 17.32
CA PHE A 823 25.42 17.68 18.39
C PHE A 823 23.97 17.18 18.37
N VAL A 824 23.48 16.68 17.24
CA VAL A 824 22.16 16.08 17.08
C VAL A 824 22.31 14.57 17.00
N GLY A 825 21.76 13.86 17.99
CA GLY A 825 21.73 12.40 18.04
C GLY A 825 20.36 11.85 18.46
N ILE A 826 20.28 10.53 18.61
CA ILE A 826 19.04 9.83 18.98
C ILE A 826 18.44 10.43 20.27
N GLY A 827 17.19 10.87 20.23
CA GLY A 827 16.52 11.47 21.39
C GLY A 827 16.66 12.99 21.52
N SER A 828 17.24 13.66 20.52
CA SER A 828 17.37 15.13 20.52
C SER A 828 16.04 15.81 20.23
N ILE A 829 15.80 16.94 20.89
CA ILE A 829 14.72 17.88 20.57
C ILE A 829 15.32 19.04 19.77
N VAL A 830 14.92 19.15 18.51
CA VAL A 830 15.47 20.09 17.53
C VAL A 830 14.42 21.10 17.11
N LEU A 831 14.78 22.37 17.04
CA LEU A 831 13.95 23.40 16.41
C LEU A 831 14.56 23.82 15.08
N ASP A 832 13.77 23.76 14.00
CA ASP A 832 14.16 24.20 12.66
C ASP A 832 13.30 25.42 12.27
N VAL A 833 13.84 26.61 12.50
CA VAL A 833 13.15 27.89 12.29
C VAL A 833 13.56 28.47 10.95
N GLY A 834 12.59 28.57 10.02
CA GLY A 834 12.86 28.79 8.60
C GLY A 834 13.12 27.48 7.85
N ALA A 835 12.21 26.53 8.04
CA ALA A 835 12.36 25.16 7.55
C ALA A 835 12.33 25.04 6.01
N SER A 836 11.82 26.06 5.30
CA SER A 836 11.68 26.09 3.84
C SER A 836 10.95 24.84 3.35
N VAL A 837 11.45 24.15 2.32
CA VAL A 837 10.89 22.89 1.82
C VAL A 837 11.34 21.65 2.59
N GLY A 838 12.02 21.79 3.73
CA GLY A 838 12.42 20.67 4.57
C GLY A 838 13.74 19.99 4.20
N THR A 839 14.59 20.65 3.40
CA THR A 839 15.91 20.12 3.01
C THR A 839 16.84 19.85 4.19
N ARG A 840 16.65 20.57 5.30
CA ARG A 840 17.38 20.37 6.57
C ARG A 840 16.54 19.65 7.61
N THR A 841 15.22 19.81 7.58
CA THR A 841 14.30 19.17 8.53
C THR A 841 14.33 17.64 8.42
N VAL A 842 14.29 17.07 7.21
CA VAL A 842 14.31 15.60 7.00
C VAL A 842 15.58 14.96 7.58
N PRO A 843 16.81 15.38 7.20
CA PRO A 843 18.02 14.81 7.80
C PRO A 843 18.15 15.07 9.30
N LEU A 844 17.73 16.23 9.82
CA LEU A 844 17.72 16.48 11.27
C LEU A 844 16.78 15.51 11.99
N ALA A 845 15.64 15.17 11.41
CA ALA A 845 14.70 14.19 11.97
C ALA A 845 15.24 12.75 11.92
N GLN A 846 15.97 12.40 10.86
CA GLN A 846 16.69 11.13 10.77
C GLN A 846 17.80 11.01 11.83
N LEU A 847 18.58 12.08 12.04
CA LEU A 847 19.63 12.13 13.07
C LEU A 847 19.05 12.07 14.49
N ALA A 848 17.93 12.75 14.73
CA ALA A 848 17.23 12.74 16.01
C ALA A 848 16.62 11.35 16.35
N GLY A 849 16.41 10.49 15.34
CA GLY A 849 15.89 9.14 15.49
C GLY A 849 14.48 9.08 16.07
N SER A 850 13.92 7.87 16.18
CA SER A 850 12.53 7.65 16.64
C SER A 850 12.25 8.09 18.09
N GLY A 851 13.29 8.30 18.90
CA GLY A 851 13.17 8.82 20.26
C GLY A 851 13.29 10.34 20.38
N GLY A 852 13.65 11.05 19.30
CA GLY A 852 13.79 12.51 19.24
C GLY A 852 12.60 13.18 18.55
N VAL A 853 12.54 14.51 18.59
CA VAL A 853 11.49 15.30 17.95
C VAL A 853 12.09 16.51 17.24
N VAL A 854 11.66 16.77 16.01
CA VAL A 854 11.99 18.01 15.29
C VAL A 854 10.75 18.88 15.20
N VAL A 855 10.82 20.13 15.65
CA VAL A 855 9.74 21.12 15.50
C VAL A 855 10.17 22.14 14.44
N ALA A 856 9.45 22.18 13.33
CA ALA A 856 9.81 22.98 12.16
C ALA A 856 8.80 24.10 11.93
N PHE A 857 9.30 25.32 11.71
CA PHE A 857 8.49 26.52 11.47
C PHE A 857 8.76 27.04 10.07
N GLU A 858 7.73 27.13 9.24
CA GLU A 858 7.79 27.71 7.90
C GLU A 858 6.54 28.55 7.64
N PRO A 859 6.67 29.88 7.58
CA PRO A 859 5.51 30.76 7.45
C PRO A 859 4.94 30.78 6.01
N GLN A 860 5.75 30.51 4.99
CA GLN A 860 5.32 30.66 3.61
C GLN A 860 4.46 29.47 3.15
N PRO A 861 3.18 29.66 2.79
CA PRO A 861 2.26 28.53 2.62
C PRO A 861 2.65 27.53 1.53
N VAL A 862 3.32 27.99 0.47
CA VAL A 862 3.83 27.11 -0.60
C VAL A 862 5.00 26.25 -0.11
N LEU A 863 5.95 26.84 0.63
CA LEU A 863 7.11 26.13 1.15
C LEU A 863 6.69 25.16 2.27
N TYR A 864 5.79 25.59 3.15
CA TYR A 864 5.21 24.77 4.20
C TYR A 864 4.53 23.51 3.65
N LYS A 865 3.74 23.62 2.57
CA LYS A 865 3.12 22.46 1.90
C LYS A 865 4.16 21.49 1.37
N ASN A 866 5.25 21.99 0.78
CA ASN A 866 6.35 21.16 0.28
C ASN A 866 7.13 20.49 1.42
N LEU A 867 7.36 21.19 2.54
CA LEU A 867 7.92 20.62 3.77
C LEU A 867 7.10 19.43 4.26
N CYS A 868 5.79 19.59 4.42
CA CYS A 868 4.90 18.50 4.84
C CYS A 868 4.95 17.32 3.86
N ALA A 869 4.93 17.59 2.55
CA ALA A 869 5.04 16.54 1.54
C ALA A 869 6.39 15.79 1.61
N ASN A 870 7.49 16.51 1.85
CA ASN A 870 8.82 15.91 1.98
C ASN A 870 8.98 15.07 3.25
N LEU A 871 8.35 15.44 4.36
CA LEU A 871 8.32 14.60 5.56
C LEU A 871 7.59 13.28 5.30
N VAL A 872 6.44 13.33 4.61
CA VAL A 872 5.66 12.13 4.25
C VAL A 872 6.43 11.25 3.25
N LEU A 873 7.02 11.85 2.21
CA LEU A 873 7.80 11.12 1.20
C LEU A 873 8.97 10.32 1.79
N ASN A 874 9.52 10.80 2.90
CA ASN A 874 10.65 10.19 3.59
C ASN A 874 10.24 9.39 4.83
N SER A 875 8.93 9.15 5.04
CA SER A 875 8.40 8.39 6.18
C SER A 875 8.95 8.89 7.53
N ILE A 876 8.91 10.22 7.74
CA ILE A 876 9.40 10.87 8.96
C ILE A 876 8.23 11.12 9.94
N PRO A 877 8.05 10.29 10.97
CA PRO A 877 6.94 10.44 11.93
C PRO A 877 7.28 11.37 13.10
N ASN A 878 8.55 11.71 13.30
CA ASN A 878 9.07 12.41 14.47
C ASN A 878 9.33 13.91 14.22
N ALA A 879 8.64 14.50 13.23
CA ALA A 879 8.69 15.92 12.94
C ALA A 879 7.29 16.55 13.08
N VAL A 880 7.21 17.68 13.79
CA VAL A 880 6.00 18.49 13.97
C VAL A 880 6.21 19.82 13.26
N THR A 881 5.28 20.23 12.41
CA THR A 881 5.41 21.44 11.60
C THR A 881 4.38 22.51 11.96
N TYR A 882 4.76 23.77 11.87
CA TYR A 882 3.88 24.93 12.09
C TYR A 882 3.97 25.91 10.92
N ALA A 883 2.82 26.24 10.33
CA ALA A 883 2.67 27.22 9.25
C ALA A 883 2.65 28.65 9.81
N MET A 884 3.74 29.10 10.42
CA MET A 884 3.81 30.38 11.10
C MET A 884 5.22 30.96 11.13
N ALA A 885 5.28 32.29 11.27
CA ALA A 885 6.51 33.01 11.50
C ALA A 885 6.80 33.04 13.01
N LEU A 886 8.07 33.13 13.37
CA LEU A 886 8.48 33.41 14.74
C LEU A 886 9.05 34.82 14.85
N GLY A 887 8.80 35.49 15.98
CA GLY A 887 9.25 36.85 16.23
C GLY A 887 9.03 37.28 17.69
N PRO A 888 9.14 38.57 18.00
CA PRO A 888 9.18 39.07 19.38
C PRO A 888 7.79 39.13 20.04
N CYS A 889 6.71 39.06 19.26
CA CYS A 889 5.32 39.13 19.72
C CYS A 889 4.43 38.12 18.98
N THR A 890 3.24 37.88 19.52
CA THR A 890 2.23 37.01 18.92
C THR A 890 1.18 37.89 18.22
N GLY A 891 0.80 37.52 17.00
CA GLY A 891 -0.10 38.29 16.16
C GLY A 891 -0.11 37.77 14.73
N GLU A 892 -0.19 38.69 13.76
CA GLU A 892 -0.11 38.41 12.34
C GLU A 892 1.00 39.28 11.72
N CYS A 893 1.68 38.77 10.70
CA CYS A 893 2.62 39.55 9.89
C CYS A 893 2.37 39.36 8.40
N GLN A 894 2.82 40.30 7.58
CA GLN A 894 2.74 40.19 6.13
C GLN A 894 4.04 39.62 5.55
N LEU A 895 3.93 38.56 4.77
CA LEU A 895 4.99 38.02 3.93
C LEU A 895 4.90 38.57 2.52
N ARG A 896 6.05 38.83 1.90
CA ARG A 896 6.10 39.22 0.49
C ARG A 896 5.75 38.03 -0.42
N ALA A 897 5.03 38.31 -1.51
CA ALA A 897 4.69 37.33 -2.54
C ALA A 897 5.93 36.67 -3.18
N LEU A 898 5.88 35.35 -3.40
CA LEU A 898 6.85 34.63 -4.24
C LEU A 898 6.66 35.01 -5.72
N GLY A 899 7.47 35.97 -6.20
CA GLY A 899 7.77 36.18 -7.62
C GLY A 899 7.19 37.46 -8.25
N ASP A 900 8.03 38.50 -8.36
CA ASP A 900 8.21 39.32 -9.59
C ASP A 900 9.43 40.26 -9.40
N SER A 901 10.63 39.84 -9.80
CA SER A 901 11.75 40.76 -10.08
C SER A 901 12.83 40.13 -10.97
N GLN A 902 13.08 40.76 -12.13
CA GLN A 902 14.28 40.56 -12.97
C GLN A 902 15.54 41.20 -12.36
N SER A 903 15.65 41.31 -11.05
CA SER A 903 16.84 41.82 -10.36
C SER A 903 17.05 41.00 -9.10
N GLY A 904 18.26 40.46 -8.94
CA GLY A 904 18.65 39.52 -7.89
C GLY A 904 18.69 40.07 -6.47
N ASP A 905 17.57 40.60 -5.98
CA ASP A 905 17.29 40.90 -4.58
C ASP A 905 15.95 40.23 -4.22
N LEU A 906 16.01 39.02 -3.67
CA LEU A 906 14.86 38.22 -3.22
C LEU A 906 15.04 37.81 -1.75
N ASP A 907 15.36 38.80 -0.91
CA ASP A 907 15.30 38.66 0.54
C ASP A 907 13.86 38.87 1.02
N GLY A 908 13.35 37.91 1.79
CA GLY A 908 12.01 37.91 2.40
C GLY A 908 11.85 38.93 3.51
N ARG A 909 12.02 40.22 3.20
CA ARG A 909 11.82 41.32 4.16
C ARG A 909 10.36 41.34 4.65
N THR A 910 10.17 41.40 5.96
CA THR A 910 9.01 42.08 6.56
C THR A 910 9.28 43.59 6.49
N GLY A 911 8.62 44.30 5.58
CA GLY A 911 8.69 45.75 5.49
C GLY A 911 7.32 46.36 5.73
N ASP A 912 7.26 47.46 6.48
CA ASP A 912 6.03 48.20 6.80
C ASP A 912 5.31 48.81 5.57
N ASP A 913 5.90 48.71 4.37
CA ASP A 913 5.41 49.36 3.13
C ASP A 913 5.08 48.36 1.98
N ALA A 914 4.72 47.10 2.28
CA ALA A 914 4.35 46.12 1.25
C ALA A 914 2.83 46.01 1.05
N GLU A 915 2.24 46.82 0.16
CA GLU A 915 0.78 46.86 -0.07
C GLU A 915 0.15 45.56 -0.65
N GLU A 916 0.92 44.49 -0.96
CA GLU A 916 0.41 43.22 -1.55
C GLU A 916 1.05 41.93 -0.96
N GLY A 917 1.22 41.84 0.36
CA GLY A 917 1.72 40.64 1.07
C GLY A 917 0.66 39.62 1.51
N GLU A 918 1.03 38.35 1.67
CA GLU A 918 0.19 37.30 2.28
C GLU A 918 0.29 37.39 3.81
N VAL A 919 -0.85 37.48 4.50
CA VAL A 919 -0.89 37.57 5.97
C VAL A 919 -0.74 36.17 6.58
N VAL A 920 0.21 36.00 7.50
CA VAL A 920 0.50 34.73 8.17
C VAL A 920 0.56 34.90 9.70
N PRO A 921 0.30 33.83 10.48
CA PRO A 921 0.44 33.89 11.92
C PRO A 921 1.89 34.19 12.33
N LEU A 922 2.05 35.07 13.32
CA LEU A 922 3.30 35.38 13.99
C LEU A 922 3.21 34.90 15.44
N GLY A 923 4.21 34.18 15.93
CA GLY A 923 4.24 33.73 17.32
C GLY A 923 5.60 33.91 17.98
N ARG A 924 5.60 33.83 19.30
CA ARG A 924 6.83 33.75 20.11
C ARG A 924 7.19 32.29 20.34
N LEU A 925 8.48 31.97 20.28
CA LEU A 925 8.93 30.61 20.61
C LEU A 925 8.67 30.28 22.09
N ASP A 926 8.73 31.28 22.97
CA ASP A 926 8.46 31.11 24.40
C ASP A 926 7.04 30.65 24.72
N ASP A 927 6.07 30.93 23.83
CA ASP A 927 4.66 30.53 24.02
C ASP A 927 4.47 29.01 23.88
N PHE A 928 5.44 28.29 23.30
CA PHE A 928 5.41 26.82 23.17
C PHE A 928 5.81 26.08 24.45
N GLN A 929 6.31 26.79 25.47
CA GLN A 929 6.62 26.24 26.81
C GLN A 929 7.47 24.96 26.77
N LEU A 930 8.49 24.93 25.92
CA LEU A 930 9.33 23.75 25.74
C LEU A 930 10.25 23.54 26.96
N ASP A 931 10.13 22.38 27.61
CA ASP A 931 10.94 22.04 28.79
C ASP A 931 12.39 21.65 28.46
N ARG A 932 12.64 21.22 27.21
CA ARG A 932 13.97 20.83 26.72
C ARG A 932 14.08 21.14 25.24
N VAL A 933 15.21 21.73 24.86
CA VAL A 933 15.65 21.95 23.48
C VAL A 933 17.15 21.72 23.43
N ASP A 934 17.61 20.82 22.58
CA ASP A 934 19.04 20.48 22.47
C ASP A 934 19.72 21.29 21.35
N PHE A 935 19.00 21.53 20.24
CA PHE A 935 19.54 22.22 19.07
C PHE A 935 18.51 23.15 18.41
N ILE A 936 18.94 24.35 18.01
CA ILE A 936 18.14 25.30 17.20
C ILE A 936 18.89 25.64 15.92
N ARG A 937 18.25 25.43 14.77
CA ARG A 937 18.68 26.01 13.50
C ARG A 937 17.78 27.20 13.18
N LEU A 938 18.39 28.34 12.85
CA LEU A 938 17.69 29.60 12.63
C LEU A 938 18.14 30.26 11.33
N ASP A 939 17.23 30.34 10.36
CA ASP A 939 17.45 30.89 9.01
C ASP A 939 16.15 31.54 8.51
N VAL A 940 15.91 32.78 8.90
CA VAL A 940 14.66 33.50 8.60
C VAL A 940 14.87 34.70 7.67
N GLY A 941 16.06 34.83 7.08
CA GLY A 941 16.34 35.85 6.08
C GLY A 941 16.53 37.25 6.65
N GLY A 942 17.18 37.35 7.82
CA GLY A 942 17.66 38.62 8.37
C GLY A 942 16.95 39.09 9.65
N ASP A 943 15.90 38.43 10.12
CA ASP A 943 15.20 38.80 11.37
C ASP A 943 15.53 37.86 12.54
N GLU A 944 16.69 37.20 12.48
CA GLU A 944 17.15 36.26 13.49
C GLU A 944 17.17 36.87 14.89
N ALA A 945 17.59 38.13 15.03
CA ALA A 945 17.61 38.84 16.31
C ALA A 945 16.21 38.98 16.93
N ALA A 946 15.18 39.19 16.12
CA ALA A 946 13.80 39.35 16.57
C ALA A 946 13.19 38.01 17.02
N VAL A 947 13.58 36.90 16.36
CA VAL A 947 13.24 35.55 16.81
C VAL A 947 13.90 35.24 18.16
N LEU A 948 15.17 35.63 18.35
CA LEU A 948 15.88 35.44 19.62
C LEU A 948 15.21 36.20 20.78
N GLU A 949 14.63 37.38 20.54
CA GLU A 949 13.82 38.09 21.54
C GLU A 949 12.57 37.30 21.94
N GLY A 950 11.85 36.74 20.96
CA GLY A 950 10.69 35.90 21.19
C GLY A 950 10.99 34.53 21.80
N ALA A 951 12.27 34.16 21.88
CA ALA A 951 12.79 32.88 22.38
C ALA A 951 13.62 33.02 23.66
N ALA A 952 13.70 34.23 24.24
CA ALA A 952 14.64 34.54 25.30
C ALA A 952 14.51 33.63 26.53
N GLU A 953 13.28 33.32 26.96
CA GLU A 953 13.06 32.47 28.13
C GLU A 953 13.40 31.01 27.84
N THR A 954 13.10 30.53 26.64
CA THR A 954 13.42 29.18 26.18
C THR A 954 14.93 28.98 26.02
N ILE A 955 15.64 29.95 25.44
CA ILE A 955 17.10 29.92 25.30
C ILE A 955 17.76 29.94 26.68
N LYS A 956 17.31 30.83 27.58
CA LYS A 956 17.84 30.93 28.94
C LYS A 956 17.64 29.64 29.75
N ARG A 957 16.47 29.01 29.59
CA ARG A 957 16.08 27.77 30.29
C ARG A 957 16.79 26.54 29.73
N CYS A 958 16.70 26.32 28.41
CA CYS A 958 17.16 25.10 27.75
C CYS A 958 18.64 25.15 27.34
N ARG A 959 19.18 26.36 27.16
CA ARG A 959 20.57 26.61 26.72
C ARG A 959 20.99 25.76 25.51
N PRO A 960 20.19 25.75 24.42
CA PRO A 960 20.45 24.89 23.27
C PRO A 960 21.75 25.30 22.56
N ILE A 961 22.36 24.37 21.82
CA ILE A 961 23.34 24.72 20.79
C ILE A 961 22.57 25.35 19.62
N MET A 962 23.04 26.47 19.09
CA MET A 962 22.33 27.16 18.00
C MET A 962 23.21 27.30 16.76
N TYR A 963 22.63 27.06 15.59
CA TYR A 963 23.24 27.31 14.29
C TYR A 963 22.42 28.36 13.55
N ILE A 964 22.97 29.57 13.48
CA ILE A 964 22.24 30.78 13.10
C ILE A 964 22.85 31.34 11.82
N LYS A 965 22.04 31.60 10.82
CA LYS A 965 22.51 32.24 9.58
C LYS A 965 22.87 33.70 9.82
N ASN A 966 23.95 34.15 9.20
CA ASN A 966 24.44 35.52 9.36
C ASN A 966 25.12 36.00 8.07
N ASP A 967 24.31 36.28 7.06
CA ASP A 967 24.72 36.76 5.74
C ASP A 967 24.36 38.24 5.49
N HIS A 968 23.76 38.91 6.48
CA HIS A 968 23.33 40.31 6.41
C HIS A 968 24.30 41.21 7.21
N ALA A 969 25.27 41.82 6.50
CA ALA A 969 26.38 42.55 7.12
C ALA A 969 25.91 43.70 8.04
N GLU A 970 24.82 44.38 7.69
CA GLU A 970 24.26 45.49 8.44
C GLU A 970 23.55 45.08 9.75
N LYS A 971 23.09 43.82 9.84
CA LYS A 971 22.42 43.27 11.03
C LYS A 971 23.33 42.39 11.89
N SER A 972 24.46 41.93 11.34
CA SER A 972 25.41 41.01 11.98
C SER A 972 25.87 41.49 13.37
N ALA A 973 26.20 42.78 13.52
CA ALA A 973 26.74 43.29 14.78
C ALA A 973 25.73 43.24 15.93
N ASP A 974 24.46 43.57 15.66
CA ASP A 974 23.37 43.49 16.64
C ASP A 974 23.10 42.02 17.03
N LEU A 975 23.05 41.13 16.04
CA LEU A 975 22.85 39.70 16.26
C LEU A 975 23.98 39.08 17.14
N ILE A 976 25.24 39.40 16.83
CA ILE A 976 26.40 38.93 17.62
C ILE A 976 26.33 39.49 19.04
N GLN A 977 26.05 40.78 19.19
CA GLN A 977 25.97 41.44 20.50
C GLN A 977 24.90 40.78 21.39
N ARG A 978 23.71 40.50 20.85
CA ARG A 978 22.62 39.82 21.57
C ARG A 978 23.01 38.42 22.04
N LEU A 979 23.69 37.65 21.18
CA LEU A 979 24.15 36.31 21.56
C LEU A 979 25.23 36.36 22.66
N PHE A 980 26.11 37.36 22.66
CA PHE A 980 27.05 37.59 23.76
C PHE A 980 26.34 37.95 25.07
N GLU A 981 25.29 38.77 25.01
CA GLU A 981 24.46 39.10 26.17
C GLU A 981 23.70 37.90 26.73
N MET A 982 23.40 36.91 25.88
CA MET A 982 22.83 35.61 26.27
C MET A 982 23.89 34.60 26.76
N ASP A 983 25.14 35.01 26.99
CA ASP A 983 26.27 34.18 27.44
C ASP A 983 26.70 33.06 26.47
N TYR A 984 26.52 33.28 25.16
CA TYR A 984 27.03 32.37 24.13
C TYR A 984 28.44 32.75 23.67
N ARG A 985 29.25 31.73 23.35
CA ARG A 985 30.47 31.87 22.53
C ARG A 985 30.12 31.51 21.10
N LEU A 986 30.73 32.20 20.16
CA LEU A 986 30.37 32.11 18.75
C LEU A 986 31.57 31.70 17.90
N TRP A 987 31.30 30.93 16.87
CA TRP A 987 32.26 30.56 15.84
C TRP A 987 31.64 30.71 14.47
N TRP A 988 32.41 31.24 13.55
CA TRP A 988 32.01 31.30 12.16
C TRP A 988 32.10 29.93 11.48
N HIS A 989 31.12 29.64 10.62
CA HIS A 989 31.08 28.49 9.74
C HIS A 989 30.60 28.93 8.35
N ALA A 990 31.40 28.68 7.31
CA ALA A 990 31.04 29.02 5.93
C ALA A 990 31.29 27.82 4.99
N PRO A 991 30.31 26.92 4.86
CA PRO A 991 30.40 25.76 3.98
C PRO A 991 30.39 26.20 2.49
N PRO A 992 31.15 25.53 1.61
CA PRO A 992 31.16 25.80 0.19
C PRO A 992 29.81 25.42 -0.46
N GLN A 993 29.27 26.27 -1.34
CA GLN A 993 27.97 26.04 -1.99
C GLN A 993 28.04 25.23 -3.31
N SER A 994 29.23 24.83 -3.81
CA SER A 994 29.35 24.16 -5.11
C SER A 994 29.59 22.64 -5.00
N ALA A 995 28.82 21.86 -5.76
CA ALA A 995 29.16 20.48 -6.10
C ALA A 995 30.56 20.40 -6.75
N VAL A 996 31.27 19.31 -6.50
CA VAL A 996 32.61 19.02 -7.05
C VAL A 996 32.61 19.24 -8.58
N GLY A 997 33.30 20.29 -9.06
CA GLY A 997 33.60 20.49 -10.49
C GLY A 997 33.27 21.83 -11.16
N SER A 998 32.69 22.84 -10.47
CA SER A 998 32.44 24.16 -11.09
C SER A 998 33.49 25.22 -10.71
N PRO A 999 34.08 25.97 -11.67
CA PRO A 999 35.21 26.88 -11.42
C PRO A 999 34.81 28.31 -11.00
N SER A 1000 33.64 28.53 -10.39
CA SER A 1000 33.20 29.86 -9.95
C SER A 1000 33.37 30.06 -8.43
N PRO A 1001 34.31 30.89 -7.97
CA PRO A 1001 34.48 31.19 -6.55
C PRO A 1001 33.69 32.46 -6.20
N ARG A 1002 32.44 32.39 -5.68
CA ARG A 1002 31.84 33.56 -4.99
C ARG A 1002 30.52 33.49 -4.20
N ALA A 1003 29.94 32.34 -3.87
CA ALA A 1003 28.80 32.33 -2.91
C ALA A 1003 29.04 31.29 -1.81
N CYS A 1004 29.39 31.73 -0.61
CA CYS A 1004 29.39 30.90 0.60
C CYS A 1004 28.25 31.41 1.50
N SER A 1005 27.43 30.51 2.03
CA SER A 1005 26.47 30.89 3.08
C SER A 1005 27.26 31.10 4.37
N ILE A 1006 27.14 32.26 5.00
CA ILE A 1006 27.84 32.54 6.25
C ILE A 1006 26.89 32.25 7.41
N SER A 1007 27.33 31.42 8.34
CA SER A 1007 26.55 31.05 9.53
C SER A 1007 27.44 31.06 10.78
N MET A 1008 26.79 31.15 11.93
CA MET A 1008 27.43 31.16 13.23
C MET A 1008 26.96 29.96 14.03
N LEU A 1009 27.91 29.22 14.59
CA LEU A 1009 27.66 28.24 15.62
C LEU A 1009 27.77 28.94 16.98
N ALA A 1010 26.68 28.94 17.74
CA ALA A 1010 26.60 29.51 19.07
C ALA A 1010 26.52 28.41 20.12
N ILE A 1011 27.45 28.44 21.09
CA ILE A 1011 27.47 27.49 22.20
C ILE A 1011 27.58 28.24 23.53
N HIS A 1012 26.66 27.93 24.44
CA HIS A 1012 26.61 28.53 25.77
C HIS A 1012 27.96 28.38 26.50
N ARG A 1013 28.37 29.40 27.27
CA ARG A 1013 29.70 29.47 27.89
C ARG A 1013 30.02 28.28 28.82
N ASP A 1014 28.98 27.70 29.43
CA ASP A 1014 29.08 26.54 30.34
C ASP A 1014 29.39 25.21 29.64
N MET A 1015 29.21 25.12 28.31
CA MET A 1015 29.54 23.91 27.55
C MET A 1015 31.03 23.88 27.16
N ARG A 1016 31.52 22.77 26.61
CA ARG A 1016 32.92 22.71 26.13
C ARG A 1016 33.10 23.59 24.88
N PRO A 1017 34.18 24.38 24.77
CA PRO A 1017 34.47 25.12 23.55
C PRO A 1017 34.81 24.16 22.40
N ILE A 1018 34.47 24.56 21.18
CA ILE A 1018 34.82 23.82 19.96
C ILE A 1018 36.18 24.28 19.43
N THR A 1019 36.92 23.33 18.87
CA THR A 1019 38.19 23.54 18.16
C THR A 1019 37.97 23.36 16.64
N GLY A 1020 38.66 24.14 15.82
CA GLY A 1020 38.66 23.96 14.35
C GLY A 1020 37.78 24.93 13.57
N LEU A 1021 36.96 25.75 14.23
CA LEU A 1021 36.23 26.86 13.63
C LEU A 1021 36.83 28.22 14.06
N LYS A 1022 36.65 29.27 13.26
CA LYS A 1022 37.15 30.63 13.55
C LYS A 1022 36.27 31.26 14.65
N PRO A 1023 36.80 31.57 15.85
CA PRO A 1023 36.01 32.19 16.92
C PRO A 1023 35.66 33.64 16.57
N ILE A 1024 34.48 34.08 17.01
CA ILE A 1024 34.02 35.48 16.94
C ILE A 1024 34.29 36.11 18.31
N THR A 1025 35.05 37.20 18.34
CA THR A 1025 35.55 37.76 19.62
C THR A 1025 34.97 39.12 19.98
N THR A 1026 34.38 39.84 19.02
CA THR A 1026 33.77 41.16 19.21
C THR A 1026 32.50 41.28 18.39
N ALA A 1027 31.58 42.18 18.74
CA ALA A 1027 30.36 42.42 17.98
C ALA A 1027 30.62 43.00 16.58
N SER A 1028 31.76 43.68 16.39
CA SER A 1028 32.21 44.19 15.09
C SER A 1028 32.97 43.18 14.23
N ASP A 1029 33.13 41.94 14.71
CA ASP A 1029 33.81 40.88 13.97
C ASP A 1029 32.95 40.47 12.76
N ALA A 1030 33.59 40.34 11.61
CA ALA A 1030 32.95 40.00 10.35
C ALA A 1030 33.69 38.82 9.69
N TRP A 1031 32.98 38.05 8.88
CA TRP A 1031 33.57 36.90 8.20
C TRP A 1031 34.63 37.29 7.15
N LEU A 1032 34.42 38.43 6.47
CA LEU A 1032 35.32 39.00 5.46
C LEU A 1032 36.30 40.03 6.03
#